data_AF-Q134C8-F1
#
_entry.id   AF-Q134C8-F1
#
_cell.length_a   1.000
_cell.length_b   1.000
_cell.length_c   1.000
_cell.angle_alpha   90.00
_cell.angle_beta   90.00
_cell.angle_gamma   90.00
#
_symmetry.space_group_name_H-M   'P 1'
#
loop_
_entity.id
_entity.type
_entity.pdbx_description
1 polymer ?
#
loop_
_entity_poly.entity_id
_entity_poly.type
_entity_poly.pdbx_seq_one_letter_code
_entity_poly.pdbx_strand_id
1 'polypeptide(L)'
;MFDPVRDDAVPSRALRLAELLPRAIGIDTDCIALLDPAGFILEVNPAWSLSGDAGAPESAVGRNWTEIWLAGGRDAAFDAVRRARTGLSSRFTAQGPSANGEPRWFDVIVDPICDADGRFAQILTRARDITIHKNREAELQRRLDEKTAALSVLARQLEAESSDRSAAAARAAHTDRIRLLGQFVIGIIHDFNNVLTVLNGASAMLLRGGLTQQQARILRDINQAISGAAQLSRRLLEFSRLDGTEPEQIALPDFLKTTAAMLSHLMKADIDLVIDVDDACWPVLASPGALRSVVLNLTANAGDAMPNGGSLTITARNCYSTERPPALAVGDYVHLSFSDTGCGMTQAALARAGEAFYTTKSQGRGTGLGLASAFELAGQCGGRVLISSAQGVGTTINIYLPRAGLHGTTAAPSEPKIDRTLHGNATILVIAPDETIRRHLATMLRNLDYRVIVAERDDVALALLASGMKPNLVLFDLQRDQQAGAQLAAQLRQTDSTLPIVFLADSTSAHRLHGELIFRKPVVETQIARAILELLGRLPASIASADALRASDRLRDRIRNPRMRAVYDQWRDLAASLGRLPSPADAEPLTHDLKDDTCLLKIVHGQPSPVFQFVFAGAALVGRLGRELAGELVSASDQNVIASLAGAYQRGLSGLAHFDYARFPLGDDIMVLFERLVLPLSDDGERVSHLAGVITFDEIHNDSERNAQ
;
A
#
# COMPACT_ATOMS: atom_id res chain seq x y z
N MET A 1 -114.86 -4.12 13.29
CA MET A 1 -116.11 -3.84 12.55
C MET A 1 -115.76 -3.91 11.08
N PHE A 2 -116.20 -5.00 10.43
CA PHE A 2 -116.34 -5.23 8.98
C PHE A 2 -115.27 -4.72 7.99
N ASP A 3 -114.39 -5.64 7.58
CA ASP A 3 -114.25 -6.26 6.22
C ASP A 3 -114.06 -5.36 4.96
N PRO A 4 -113.72 -5.92 3.77
CA PRO A 4 -112.36 -6.13 3.23
C PRO A 4 -112.16 -5.40 1.87
N VAL A 5 -110.93 -5.26 1.39
CA VAL A 5 -110.69 -5.21 -0.07
C VAL A 5 -109.49 -6.09 -0.41
N ARG A 6 -109.82 -7.13 -1.16
CA ARG A 6 -108.95 -8.11 -1.81
C ARG A 6 -108.55 -7.57 -3.19
N ASP A 7 -107.36 -7.97 -3.63
CA ASP A 7 -106.90 -8.12 -5.02
C ASP A 7 -106.92 -6.91 -5.96
N ASP A 8 -105.70 -6.48 -6.35
CA ASP A 8 -105.26 -6.31 -7.75
C ASP A 8 -104.00 -5.42 -7.88
N ALA A 9 -102.91 -5.71 -7.13
CA ALA A 9 -101.70 -4.85 -7.20
C ALA A 9 -100.34 -5.57 -7.14
N VAL A 10 -100.28 -6.88 -7.30
CA VAL A 10 -99.00 -7.61 -7.36
C VAL A 10 -98.20 -7.36 -8.67
N PRO A 11 -98.80 -7.13 -9.86
CA PRO A 11 -98.01 -6.83 -11.07
C PRO A 11 -97.21 -5.52 -10.98
N SER A 12 -97.63 -4.59 -10.11
CA SER A 12 -97.14 -3.21 -10.05
C SER A 12 -95.90 -2.96 -9.17
N ARG A 13 -95.33 -3.98 -8.52
CA ARG A 13 -94.11 -3.81 -7.69
C ARG A 13 -92.85 -4.35 -8.38
N ALA A 14 -92.97 -5.47 -9.10
CA ALA A 14 -91.92 -5.97 -10.00
C ALA A 14 -91.75 -5.04 -11.22
N LEU A 15 -92.85 -4.51 -11.74
CA LEU A 15 -92.81 -3.45 -12.76
C LEU A 15 -92.20 -2.15 -12.23
N ARG A 16 -92.34 -1.82 -10.94
CA ARG A 16 -91.68 -0.63 -10.35
C ARG A 16 -90.16 -0.76 -10.21
N LEU A 17 -89.63 -1.95 -9.91
CA LEU A 17 -88.17 -2.18 -9.89
C LEU A 17 -87.59 -2.19 -11.32
N ALA A 18 -88.35 -2.72 -12.29
CA ALA A 18 -88.05 -2.61 -13.72
C ALA A 18 -88.20 -1.17 -14.28
N GLU A 19 -89.14 -0.36 -13.77
CA GLU A 19 -89.30 1.06 -14.12
C GLU A 19 -88.27 1.98 -13.44
N LEU A 20 -87.69 1.54 -12.32
CA LEU A 20 -86.67 2.31 -11.57
C LEU A 20 -85.25 2.12 -12.13
N LEU A 21 -84.95 1.00 -12.78
CA LEU A 21 -83.64 0.73 -13.39
C LEU A 21 -83.25 1.79 -14.45
N PRO A 22 -84.12 2.19 -15.40
CA PRO A 22 -83.79 3.22 -16.38
C PRO A 22 -83.60 4.62 -15.77
N ARG A 23 -84.30 4.94 -14.67
CA ARG A 23 -84.24 6.27 -14.03
C ARG A 23 -83.14 6.41 -12.97
N ALA A 24 -82.63 5.31 -12.43
CA ALA A 24 -81.54 5.32 -11.44
C ALA A 24 -80.14 5.22 -12.07
N ILE A 25 -80.02 4.83 -13.34
CA ILE A 25 -78.74 4.47 -14.01
C ILE A 25 -78.37 5.44 -15.15
N GLY A 26 -78.82 6.70 -15.08
CA GLY A 26 -78.49 7.70 -16.12
C GLY A 26 -77.04 8.22 -16.10
N ILE A 27 -76.25 7.91 -15.06
CA ILE A 27 -74.91 8.48 -14.84
C ILE A 27 -73.91 7.42 -14.34
N ASP A 28 -74.35 6.19 -14.03
CA ASP A 28 -73.45 5.20 -13.43
C ASP A 28 -72.53 4.60 -14.50
N THR A 29 -71.23 4.70 -14.27
CA THR A 29 -70.19 4.12 -15.14
C THR A 29 -70.02 2.62 -14.93
N ASP A 30 -70.66 2.07 -13.90
CA ASP A 30 -70.63 0.64 -13.59
C ASP A 30 -71.56 -0.14 -14.53
N CYS A 31 -71.16 -1.38 -14.82
CA CYS A 31 -71.90 -2.27 -15.71
C CYS A 31 -72.92 -3.05 -14.90
N ILE A 32 -74.19 -2.86 -15.21
CA ILE A 32 -75.30 -3.42 -14.45
C ILE A 32 -76.01 -4.42 -15.33
N ALA A 33 -76.22 -5.64 -14.80
CA ALA A 33 -77.00 -6.68 -15.47
C ALA A 33 -78.02 -7.29 -14.53
N LEU A 34 -79.24 -7.45 -15.02
CA LEU A 34 -80.33 -8.18 -14.38
C LEU A 34 -80.31 -9.61 -14.90
N LEU A 35 -80.33 -10.59 -13.99
CA LEU A 35 -80.32 -12.01 -14.33
C LEU A 35 -81.59 -12.71 -13.86
N ASP A 36 -81.94 -13.77 -14.56
CA ASP A 36 -82.96 -14.72 -14.13
C ASP A 36 -82.47 -15.61 -12.96
N PRO A 37 -83.37 -16.40 -12.32
CA PRO A 37 -82.97 -17.35 -11.27
C PRO A 37 -81.93 -18.40 -11.67
N ALA A 38 -81.72 -18.64 -12.97
CA ALA A 38 -80.75 -19.59 -13.49
C ALA A 38 -79.39 -18.95 -13.82
N GLY A 39 -79.28 -17.61 -13.78
CA GLY A 39 -78.05 -16.86 -14.05
C GLY A 39 -77.91 -16.36 -15.49
N PHE A 40 -78.98 -16.43 -16.30
CA PHE A 40 -78.99 -15.87 -17.65
C PHE A 40 -79.33 -14.38 -17.64
N ILE A 41 -78.66 -13.61 -18.49
CA ILE A 41 -78.82 -12.16 -18.58
C ILE A 41 -80.17 -11.83 -19.20
N LEU A 42 -81.01 -11.10 -18.47
CA LEU A 42 -82.30 -10.57 -18.93
C LEU A 42 -82.15 -9.18 -19.54
N GLU A 43 -81.38 -8.31 -18.89
CA GLU A 43 -81.20 -6.92 -19.29
C GLU A 43 -79.85 -6.39 -18.81
N VAL A 44 -79.25 -5.45 -19.55
CA VAL A 44 -78.02 -4.76 -19.17
C VAL A 44 -78.13 -3.26 -19.42
N ASN A 45 -77.40 -2.44 -18.66
CA ASN A 45 -77.34 -1.00 -18.87
C ASN A 45 -76.40 -0.61 -20.05
N PRO A 46 -76.48 0.63 -20.58
CA PRO A 46 -75.62 1.06 -21.68
C PRO A 46 -74.11 0.98 -21.41
N ALA A 47 -73.69 1.09 -20.13
CA ALA A 47 -72.30 0.94 -19.71
C ALA A 47 -71.71 -0.43 -20.03
N TRP A 48 -72.54 -1.46 -20.24
CA TRP A 48 -72.12 -2.77 -20.73
C TRP A 48 -71.36 -2.69 -22.06
N SER A 49 -71.69 -1.71 -22.92
CA SER A 49 -70.98 -1.49 -24.21
C SER A 49 -69.51 -1.06 -24.01
N LEU A 50 -69.16 -0.54 -22.83
CA LEU A 50 -67.81 -0.10 -22.49
C LEU A 50 -66.96 -1.23 -21.87
N SER A 51 -67.58 -2.31 -21.42
CA SER A 51 -66.94 -3.38 -20.65
C SER A 51 -67.07 -4.79 -21.23
N GLY A 52 -68.01 -5.06 -22.14
CA GLY A 52 -68.28 -6.40 -22.66
C GLY A 52 -67.70 -6.68 -24.06
N ASP A 53 -67.66 -7.97 -24.43
CA ASP A 53 -67.31 -8.51 -25.76
C ASP A 53 -67.96 -7.69 -26.89
N ALA A 54 -67.18 -6.80 -27.53
CA ALA A 54 -67.35 -6.14 -28.84
C ALA A 54 -68.76 -6.01 -29.46
N GLY A 55 -69.82 -5.83 -28.67
CA GLY A 55 -71.20 -5.97 -29.13
C GLY A 55 -72.16 -5.04 -28.39
N ALA A 56 -73.23 -4.66 -29.08
CA ALA A 56 -74.30 -3.86 -28.50
C ALA A 56 -74.88 -4.59 -27.26
N PRO A 57 -75.40 -3.86 -26.25
CA PRO A 57 -76.06 -4.41 -25.04
C PRO A 57 -77.00 -5.60 -25.31
N GLU A 58 -77.69 -5.58 -26.45
CA GLU A 58 -78.61 -6.61 -26.94
C GLU A 58 -77.95 -7.99 -27.11
N SER A 59 -76.66 -8.02 -27.43
CA SER A 59 -75.86 -9.25 -27.64
C SER A 59 -75.53 -10.00 -26.34
N ALA A 60 -75.69 -9.34 -25.19
CA ALA A 60 -75.47 -9.93 -23.87
C ALA A 60 -76.68 -10.72 -23.36
N VAL A 61 -77.89 -10.33 -23.79
CA VAL A 61 -79.15 -10.93 -23.34
C VAL A 61 -79.21 -12.41 -23.76
N GLY A 62 -79.62 -13.27 -22.83
CA GLY A 62 -79.70 -14.72 -23.03
C GLY A 62 -78.38 -15.49 -22.88
N ARG A 63 -77.23 -14.81 -22.68
CA ARG A 63 -75.97 -15.48 -22.31
C ARG A 63 -75.95 -15.84 -20.83
N ASN A 64 -75.23 -16.90 -20.47
CA ASN A 64 -74.98 -17.26 -19.08
C ASN A 64 -73.93 -16.31 -18.49
N TRP A 65 -74.32 -15.53 -17.48
CA TRP A 65 -73.45 -14.54 -16.87
C TRP A 65 -72.25 -15.15 -16.13
N THR A 66 -72.33 -16.39 -15.64
CA THR A 66 -71.20 -17.01 -14.92
C THR A 66 -70.07 -17.43 -15.87
N GLU A 67 -70.35 -17.59 -17.15
CA GLU A 67 -69.39 -18.10 -18.15
C GLU A 67 -68.54 -16.99 -18.78
N ILE A 68 -68.94 -15.72 -18.61
CA ILE A 68 -68.26 -14.57 -19.21
C ILE A 68 -66.90 -14.28 -18.54
N TRP A 69 -66.65 -14.79 -17.33
CA TRP A 69 -65.44 -14.50 -16.57
C TRP A 69 -64.22 -15.31 -17.05
N LEU A 70 -63.04 -14.70 -16.97
CA LEU A 70 -61.75 -15.35 -17.27
C LEU A 70 -61.32 -16.28 -16.12
N ALA A 71 -60.19 -16.99 -16.31
CA ALA A 71 -59.74 -18.06 -15.41
C ALA A 71 -59.72 -17.63 -13.92
N GLY A 72 -60.36 -18.43 -13.06
CA GLY A 72 -60.53 -18.15 -11.62
C GLY A 72 -61.75 -17.30 -11.25
N GLY A 73 -62.35 -16.56 -12.19
CA GLY A 73 -63.55 -15.74 -11.95
C GLY A 73 -64.88 -16.49 -12.06
N ARG A 74 -64.92 -17.59 -12.83
CA ARG A 74 -66.14 -18.37 -13.10
C ARG A 74 -66.71 -19.03 -11.84
N ASP A 75 -65.83 -19.62 -11.03
CA ASP A 75 -66.25 -20.29 -9.78
C ASP A 75 -66.81 -19.26 -8.78
N ALA A 76 -66.15 -18.11 -8.67
CA ALA A 76 -66.62 -17.00 -7.83
C ALA A 76 -67.97 -16.45 -8.30
N ALA A 77 -68.16 -16.31 -9.61
CA ALA A 77 -69.43 -15.88 -10.21
C ALA A 77 -70.55 -16.91 -10.00
N PHE A 78 -70.24 -18.20 -10.17
CA PHE A 78 -71.18 -19.29 -9.93
C PHE A 78 -71.62 -19.36 -8.47
N ASP A 79 -70.68 -19.25 -7.53
CA ASP A 79 -70.98 -19.19 -6.11
C ASP A 79 -71.78 -17.93 -5.72
N ALA A 80 -71.47 -16.79 -6.35
CA ALA A 80 -72.21 -15.55 -6.15
C ALA A 80 -73.69 -15.67 -6.59
N VAL A 81 -73.94 -16.25 -7.77
CA VAL A 81 -75.30 -16.54 -8.27
C VAL A 81 -76.02 -17.52 -7.35
N ARG A 82 -75.35 -18.60 -6.92
CA ARG A 82 -75.91 -19.59 -5.99
C ARG A 82 -76.30 -18.96 -4.65
N ARG A 83 -75.48 -18.05 -4.11
CA ARG A 83 -75.76 -17.31 -2.87
C ARG A 83 -76.93 -16.34 -3.03
N ALA A 84 -77.01 -15.62 -4.15
CA ALA A 84 -78.12 -14.73 -4.43
C ALA A 84 -79.45 -15.49 -4.45
N ARG A 85 -79.49 -16.70 -5.02
CA ARG A 85 -80.69 -17.56 -4.98
C ARG A 85 -81.16 -17.94 -3.57
N THR A 86 -80.25 -17.90 -2.59
CA THR A 86 -80.57 -18.11 -1.17
C THR A 86 -80.90 -16.81 -0.42
N GLY A 87 -80.99 -15.68 -1.13
CA GLY A 87 -81.25 -14.36 -0.54
C GLY A 87 -80.01 -13.66 0.03
N LEU A 88 -78.80 -14.09 -0.32
CA LEU A 88 -77.55 -13.51 0.21
C LEU A 88 -76.78 -12.72 -0.86
N SER A 89 -76.51 -11.45 -0.57
CA SER A 89 -75.59 -10.61 -1.34
C SER A 89 -74.16 -11.11 -1.30
N SER A 90 -73.38 -10.90 -2.37
CA SER A 90 -71.97 -11.27 -2.44
C SER A 90 -71.14 -10.25 -3.24
N ARG A 91 -69.83 -10.23 -2.99
CA ARG A 91 -68.88 -9.40 -3.72
C ARG A 91 -67.63 -10.19 -4.03
N PHE A 92 -67.11 -10.07 -5.24
CA PHE A 92 -65.85 -10.68 -5.65
C PHE A 92 -65.12 -9.79 -6.66
N THR A 93 -63.84 -10.08 -6.86
CA THR A 93 -63.01 -9.42 -7.86
C THR A 93 -62.52 -10.45 -8.86
N ALA A 94 -62.72 -10.21 -10.15
CA ALA A 94 -62.34 -11.14 -11.20
C ALA A 94 -61.96 -10.42 -12.49
N GLN A 95 -61.20 -11.10 -13.35
CA GLN A 95 -60.96 -10.62 -14.70
C GLN A 95 -62.10 -11.03 -15.63
N GLY A 96 -62.57 -10.09 -16.44
CA GLY A 96 -63.55 -10.29 -17.50
C GLY A 96 -63.00 -9.83 -18.86
N PRO A 97 -63.64 -10.25 -19.96
CA PRO A 97 -63.35 -9.76 -21.29
C PRO A 97 -63.66 -8.25 -21.41
N SER A 98 -63.14 -7.61 -22.45
CA SER A 98 -63.43 -6.22 -22.80
C SER A 98 -63.65 -6.08 -24.31
N ALA A 99 -64.27 -4.98 -24.74
CA ALA A 99 -64.59 -4.70 -26.14
C ALA A 99 -63.37 -4.69 -27.08
N ASN A 100 -62.18 -4.41 -26.56
CA ASN A 100 -60.91 -4.41 -27.30
C ASN A 100 -60.14 -5.74 -27.20
N GLY A 101 -60.68 -6.77 -26.55
CA GLY A 101 -60.04 -8.06 -26.34
C GLY A 101 -59.01 -8.11 -25.21
N GLU A 102 -58.71 -6.99 -24.54
CA GLU A 102 -57.82 -6.98 -23.38
C GLU A 102 -58.59 -7.30 -22.09
N PRO A 103 -58.10 -8.23 -21.24
CA PRO A 103 -58.70 -8.51 -19.95
C PRO A 103 -58.78 -7.27 -19.06
N ARG A 104 -59.93 -7.06 -18.42
CA ARG A 104 -60.13 -6.01 -17.42
C ARG A 104 -60.48 -6.58 -16.07
N TRP A 105 -60.02 -5.93 -15.00
CA TRP A 105 -60.37 -6.29 -13.64
C TRP A 105 -61.69 -5.63 -13.24
N PHE A 106 -62.63 -6.44 -12.78
CA PHE A 106 -63.91 -5.97 -12.28
C PHE A 106 -64.08 -6.30 -10.80
N ASP A 107 -64.60 -5.33 -10.07
CA ASP A 107 -65.16 -5.50 -8.74
C ASP A 107 -66.67 -5.65 -8.86
N VAL A 108 -67.17 -6.82 -8.49
CA VAL A 108 -68.50 -7.29 -8.83
C VAL A 108 -69.30 -7.49 -7.57
N ILE A 109 -70.47 -6.86 -7.50
CA ILE A 109 -71.47 -7.07 -6.46
C ILE A 109 -72.65 -7.79 -7.09
N VAL A 110 -73.13 -8.82 -6.41
CA VAL A 110 -74.27 -9.65 -6.83
C VAL A 110 -75.29 -9.66 -5.70
N ASP A 111 -76.45 -9.06 -5.95
CA ASP A 111 -77.52 -8.87 -4.98
C ASP A 111 -78.80 -9.60 -5.42
N PRO A 112 -79.51 -10.27 -4.49
CA PRO A 112 -80.83 -10.82 -4.78
C PRO A 112 -81.89 -9.71 -4.87
N ILE A 113 -82.78 -9.83 -5.85
CA ILE A 113 -84.04 -9.08 -5.90
C ILE A 113 -85.15 -10.01 -5.44
N CYS A 114 -85.89 -9.59 -4.42
CA CYS A 114 -87.06 -10.30 -3.94
C CYS A 114 -88.36 -9.63 -4.39
N ASP A 115 -89.43 -10.40 -4.52
CA ASP A 115 -90.78 -9.92 -4.79
C ASP A 115 -91.42 -9.23 -3.55
N ALA A 116 -92.67 -8.80 -3.70
CA ALA A 116 -93.41 -8.11 -2.65
C ALA A 116 -93.62 -8.96 -1.37
N ASP A 117 -93.54 -10.28 -1.50
CA ASP A 117 -93.70 -11.27 -0.43
C ASP A 117 -92.35 -11.70 0.16
N GLY A 118 -91.25 -11.06 -0.25
CA GLY A 118 -89.89 -11.34 0.22
C GLY A 118 -89.26 -12.60 -0.37
N ARG A 119 -89.88 -13.21 -1.38
CA ARG A 119 -89.34 -14.40 -2.05
C ARG A 119 -88.37 -13.98 -3.14
N PHE A 120 -87.27 -14.70 -3.27
CA PHE A 120 -86.27 -14.48 -4.31
C PHE A 120 -86.92 -14.53 -5.71
N ALA A 121 -86.70 -13.50 -6.52
CA ALA A 121 -87.27 -13.34 -7.84
C ALA A 121 -86.19 -13.27 -8.94
N GLN A 122 -85.17 -12.44 -8.76
CA GLN A 122 -84.14 -12.14 -9.77
C GLN A 122 -82.80 -11.80 -9.11
N ILE A 123 -81.76 -11.59 -9.92
CA ILE A 123 -80.41 -11.21 -9.43
C ILE A 123 -79.99 -9.92 -10.11
N LEU A 124 -79.57 -8.93 -9.30
CA LEU A 124 -78.92 -7.73 -9.78
C LEU A 124 -77.41 -7.89 -9.67
N THR A 125 -76.69 -7.61 -10.74
CA THR A 125 -75.23 -7.55 -10.73
C THR A 125 -74.77 -6.15 -11.06
N ARG A 126 -73.73 -5.69 -10.36
CA ARG A 126 -73.01 -4.45 -10.65
C ARG A 126 -71.52 -4.76 -10.71
N ALA A 127 -70.90 -4.52 -11.86
CA ALA A 127 -69.49 -4.71 -12.11
C ALA A 127 -68.81 -3.36 -12.38
N ARG A 128 -67.87 -2.98 -11.53
CA ARG A 128 -67.05 -1.78 -11.67
C ARG A 128 -65.69 -2.13 -12.23
N ASP A 129 -65.28 -1.47 -13.30
CA ASP A 129 -63.92 -1.59 -13.83
C ASP A 129 -62.91 -0.95 -12.85
N ILE A 130 -62.03 -1.78 -12.30
CA ILE A 130 -60.96 -1.39 -11.37
C ILE A 130 -59.58 -1.65 -11.98
N THR A 131 -59.48 -1.82 -13.30
CA THR A 131 -58.21 -2.13 -14.01
C THR A 131 -57.15 -1.07 -13.75
N ILE A 132 -57.51 0.22 -13.83
CA ILE A 132 -56.58 1.32 -13.53
C ILE A 132 -56.09 1.25 -12.09
N HIS A 133 -56.97 0.90 -11.15
CA HIS A 133 -56.62 0.79 -9.74
C HIS A 133 -55.67 -0.38 -9.50
N LYS A 134 -55.96 -1.56 -10.06
CA LYS A 134 -55.12 -2.76 -9.96
C LYS A 134 -53.75 -2.58 -10.60
N ASN A 135 -53.69 -1.94 -11.78
CA ASN A 135 -52.42 -1.66 -12.45
C ASN A 135 -51.57 -0.66 -11.67
N ARG A 136 -52.18 0.37 -11.05
CA ARG A 136 -51.48 1.31 -10.17
C ARG A 136 -50.96 0.65 -8.91
N GLU A 137 -51.76 -0.22 -8.28
CA GLU A 137 -51.37 -0.99 -7.10
C GLU A 137 -50.16 -1.89 -7.41
N ALA A 138 -50.20 -2.62 -8.52
CA ALA A 138 -49.10 -3.47 -8.96
C ALA A 138 -47.81 -2.68 -9.27
N GLU A 139 -47.94 -1.53 -9.94
CA GLU A 139 -46.79 -0.67 -10.25
C GLU A 139 -46.19 -0.03 -8.98
N LEU A 140 -47.02 0.39 -8.03
CA LEU A 140 -46.56 0.90 -6.74
C LEU A 140 -45.84 -0.19 -5.94
N GLN A 141 -46.38 -1.42 -5.94
CA GLN A 141 -45.75 -2.55 -5.27
C GLN A 141 -44.39 -2.87 -5.89
N ARG A 142 -44.30 -2.93 -7.22
CA ARG A 142 -43.03 -3.13 -7.94
C ARG A 142 -42.00 -2.06 -7.58
N ARG A 143 -42.39 -0.78 -7.55
CA ARG A 143 -41.50 0.32 -7.14
C ARG A 143 -41.07 0.22 -5.67
N LEU A 144 -41.95 -0.25 -4.79
CA LEU A 144 -41.64 -0.47 -3.38
C LEU A 144 -40.59 -1.58 -3.25
N ASP A 145 -40.77 -2.69 -3.96
CA ASP A 145 -39.86 -3.83 -3.94
C ASP A 145 -38.48 -3.43 -4.51
N GLU A 146 -38.45 -2.69 -5.62
CA GLU A 146 -37.21 -2.14 -6.21
C GLU A 146 -36.48 -1.20 -5.25
N LYS A 147 -37.19 -0.28 -4.60
CA LYS A 147 -36.60 0.63 -3.60
C LYS A 147 -36.09 -0.13 -2.37
N THR A 148 -36.82 -1.13 -1.91
CA THR A 148 -36.43 -1.93 -0.74
C THR A 148 -35.18 -2.74 -1.04
N ALA A 149 -35.10 -3.33 -2.23
CA ALA A 149 -33.89 -4.03 -2.68
C ALA A 149 -32.69 -3.07 -2.77
N ALA A 150 -32.86 -1.89 -3.38
CA ALA A 150 -31.81 -0.87 -3.49
C ALA A 150 -31.33 -0.37 -2.12
N LEU A 151 -32.24 -0.10 -1.19
CA LEU A 151 -31.92 0.29 0.19
C LEU A 151 -31.17 -0.81 0.93
N SER A 152 -31.51 -2.09 0.72
CA SER A 152 -30.80 -3.22 1.35
C SER A 152 -29.35 -3.36 0.85
N VAL A 153 -29.09 -2.99 -0.40
CA VAL A 153 -27.73 -2.97 -0.97
C VAL A 153 -26.94 -1.79 -0.42
N LEU A 154 -27.55 -0.60 -0.38
CA LEU A 154 -26.93 0.60 0.18
C LEU A 154 -26.61 0.44 1.67
N ALA A 155 -27.53 -0.14 2.46
CA ALA A 155 -27.31 -0.42 3.87
C ALA A 155 -26.10 -1.34 4.09
N ARG A 156 -25.99 -2.41 3.28
CA ARG A 156 -24.82 -3.31 3.31
C ARG A 156 -23.52 -2.59 2.93
N GLN A 157 -23.55 -1.69 1.95
CA GLN A 157 -22.39 -0.87 1.57
C GLN A 157 -21.98 0.08 2.69
N LEU A 158 -22.93 0.77 3.33
CA LEU A 158 -22.67 1.68 4.44
C LEU A 158 -22.14 0.94 5.68
N GLU A 159 -22.66 -0.25 5.97
CA GLU A 159 -22.14 -1.10 7.05
C GLU A 159 -20.70 -1.54 6.78
N ALA A 160 -20.39 -1.96 5.55
CA ALA A 160 -19.04 -2.31 5.14
C ALA A 160 -18.08 -1.11 5.25
N GLU A 161 -18.46 0.06 4.72
CA GLU A 161 -17.65 1.27 4.78
C GLU A 161 -17.44 1.75 6.24
N SER A 162 -18.48 1.68 7.08
CA SER A 162 -18.39 2.01 8.51
C SER A 162 -17.48 1.04 9.26
N SER A 163 -17.55 -0.25 8.96
CA SER A 163 -16.67 -1.27 9.54
C SER A 163 -15.21 -1.02 9.15
N ASP A 164 -14.95 -0.75 7.86
CA ASP A 164 -13.61 -0.46 7.35
C ASP A 164 -13.04 0.81 7.97
N ARG A 165 -13.85 1.87 8.09
CA ARG A 165 -13.46 3.13 8.73
C ARG A 165 -13.16 2.95 10.22
N SER A 166 -13.97 2.16 10.94
CA SER A 166 -13.73 1.83 12.35
C SER A 166 -12.43 1.03 12.54
N ALA A 167 -12.20 0.03 11.68
CA ALA A 167 -10.98 -0.76 11.69
C ALA A 167 -9.73 0.08 11.34
N ALA A 168 -9.85 1.04 10.41
CA ALA A 168 -8.79 1.97 10.08
C ALA A 168 -8.49 2.94 11.24
N ALA A 169 -9.53 3.47 11.89
CA ALA A 169 -9.39 4.35 13.05
C ALA A 169 -8.75 3.63 14.26
N ALA A 170 -9.15 2.37 14.51
CA ALA A 170 -8.55 1.54 15.56
C ALA A 170 -7.07 1.25 15.29
N ARG A 171 -6.71 0.96 14.03
CA ARG A 171 -5.29 0.79 13.61
C ARG A 171 -4.50 2.08 13.82
N ALA A 172 -5.03 3.23 13.38
CA ALA A 172 -4.37 4.52 13.56
C ALA A 172 -4.15 4.86 15.04
N ALA A 173 -5.18 4.69 15.88
CA ALA A 173 -5.07 4.92 17.32
C ALA A 173 -4.06 3.99 18.01
N HIS A 174 -3.95 2.74 17.53
CA HIS A 174 -2.96 1.79 18.00
C HIS A 174 -1.53 2.22 17.60
N THR A 175 -1.33 2.61 16.34
CA THR A 175 -0.05 3.12 15.83
C THR A 175 0.40 4.38 16.58
N ASP A 176 -0.50 5.33 16.83
CA ASP A 176 -0.18 6.54 17.59
C ASP A 176 0.15 6.24 19.05
N ARG A 177 -0.54 5.29 19.68
CA ARG A 177 -0.23 4.85 21.04
C ARG A 177 1.16 4.21 21.11
N ILE A 178 1.52 3.35 20.15
CA ILE A 178 2.86 2.76 20.08
C ILE A 178 3.92 3.83 19.80
N ARG A 179 3.65 4.78 18.90
CA ARG A 179 4.58 5.88 18.58
C ARG A 179 4.88 6.78 19.77
N LEU A 180 3.85 7.16 20.53
CA LEU A 180 3.99 7.96 21.76
C LEU A 180 4.73 7.17 22.85
N LEU A 181 4.46 5.87 22.98
CA LEU A 181 5.16 5.00 23.91
C LEU A 181 6.64 4.82 23.53
N GLY A 182 6.94 4.67 22.24
CA GLY A 182 8.30 4.59 21.70
C GLY A 182 9.11 5.85 21.99
N GLN A 183 8.53 7.03 21.77
CA GLN A 183 9.18 8.31 22.12
C GLN A 183 9.43 8.45 23.63
N PHE A 184 8.48 8.03 24.48
CA PHE A 184 8.64 8.05 25.94
C PHE A 184 9.74 7.09 26.42
N VAL A 185 9.82 5.92 25.80
CA VAL A 185 10.83 4.88 26.10
C VAL A 185 12.23 5.34 25.65
N ILE A 186 12.38 6.00 24.50
CA ILE A 186 13.67 6.55 24.04
C ILE A 186 14.24 7.56 25.03
N GLY A 187 13.40 8.45 25.59
CA GLY A 187 13.82 9.40 26.61
C GLY A 187 14.30 8.74 27.91
N ILE A 188 13.56 7.74 28.40
CA ILE A 188 13.94 6.99 29.62
C ILE A 188 15.24 6.21 29.43
N ILE A 189 15.44 5.62 28.25
CA ILE A 189 16.66 4.87 27.94
C ILE A 189 17.88 5.79 27.87
N HIS A 190 17.73 6.96 27.26
CA HIS A 190 18.80 7.95 27.24
C HIS A 190 19.27 8.28 28.67
N ASP A 191 18.34 8.51 29.60
CA ASP A 191 18.65 8.80 30.99
C ASP A 191 19.25 7.59 31.73
N PHE A 192 18.79 6.38 31.42
CA PHE A 192 19.38 5.14 31.92
C PHE A 192 20.83 4.95 31.46
N ASN A 193 21.11 5.18 30.18
CA ASN A 193 22.44 5.07 29.61
C ASN A 193 23.40 6.10 30.23
N ASN A 194 22.90 7.28 30.58
CA ASN A 194 23.68 8.31 31.28
C ASN A 194 24.11 7.82 32.67
N VAL A 195 23.19 7.23 33.44
CA VAL A 195 23.50 6.67 34.77
C VAL A 195 24.49 5.49 34.67
N LEU A 196 24.30 4.61 33.68
CA LEU A 196 25.21 3.47 33.46
C LEU A 196 26.62 3.91 33.05
N THR A 197 26.73 4.97 32.25
CA THR A 197 28.02 5.55 31.84
C THR A 197 28.79 6.10 33.04
N VAL A 198 28.11 6.82 33.94
CA VAL A 198 28.70 7.35 35.19
C VAL A 198 29.16 6.22 36.12
N LEU A 199 28.33 5.17 36.27
CA LEU A 199 28.66 4.01 37.11
C LEU A 199 29.86 3.22 36.57
N ASN A 200 29.94 3.02 35.25
CA ASN A 200 31.10 2.39 34.61
C ASN A 200 32.38 3.23 34.81
N GLY A 201 32.29 4.55 34.65
CA GLY A 201 33.41 5.46 34.88
C GLY A 201 33.93 5.40 36.32
N ALA A 202 33.03 5.46 37.31
CA ALA A 202 33.38 5.40 38.73
C ALA A 202 34.02 4.04 39.11
N SER A 203 33.47 2.94 38.60
CA SER A 203 34.03 1.59 38.81
C SER A 203 35.42 1.43 38.20
N ALA A 204 35.63 1.92 36.97
CA ALA A 204 36.93 1.89 36.31
C ALA A 204 38.01 2.71 37.04
N MET A 205 37.63 3.83 37.68
CA MET A 205 38.53 4.63 38.51
C MET A 205 38.92 3.92 39.81
N LEU A 206 37.97 3.22 40.45
CA LEU A 206 38.23 2.45 41.67
C LEU A 206 39.18 1.26 41.44
N LEU A 207 39.15 0.63 40.26
CA LEU A 207 40.10 -0.44 39.87
C LEU A 207 41.55 0.04 39.73
N ARG A 208 41.79 1.34 39.58
CA ARG A 208 43.13 1.92 39.43
C ARG A 208 43.82 2.21 40.76
N GLY A 209 43.07 2.28 41.86
CA GLY A 209 43.64 2.32 43.22
C GLY A 209 43.80 0.91 43.75
N GLY A 210 44.91 0.57 44.42
CA GLY A 210 45.12 -0.78 44.95
C GLY A 210 43.98 -1.24 45.86
N LEU A 211 43.17 -2.20 45.39
CA LEU A 211 42.02 -2.75 46.11
C LEU A 211 42.36 -4.05 46.82
N THR A 212 41.70 -4.32 47.95
CA THR A 212 41.70 -5.65 48.57
C THR A 212 40.89 -6.66 47.75
N GLN A 213 41.16 -7.95 47.91
CA GLN A 213 40.54 -9.04 47.11
C GLN A 213 39.00 -9.05 47.22
N GLN A 214 38.45 -8.64 48.36
CA GLN A 214 37.00 -8.54 48.60
C GLN A 214 36.38 -7.33 47.92
N GLN A 215 37.06 -6.18 47.90
CA GLN A 215 36.62 -4.99 47.17
C GLN A 215 36.66 -5.23 45.65
N ALA A 216 37.69 -5.92 45.14
CA ALA A 216 37.78 -6.29 43.73
C ALA A 216 36.71 -7.31 43.29
N ARG A 217 36.13 -8.07 44.23
CA ARG A 217 35.01 -8.99 43.96
C ARG A 217 33.68 -8.23 43.90
N ILE A 218 33.40 -7.39 44.90
CA ILE A 218 32.21 -6.52 44.92
C ILE A 218 32.16 -5.62 43.68
N LEU A 219 33.30 -5.08 43.26
CA LEU A 219 33.36 -4.23 42.06
C LEU A 219 33.11 -5.00 40.75
N ARG A 220 33.51 -6.28 40.69
CA ARG A 220 33.17 -7.17 39.55
C ARG A 220 31.67 -7.45 39.50
N ASP A 221 31.05 -7.71 40.64
CA ASP A 221 29.60 -7.95 40.72
C ASP A 221 28.80 -6.69 40.31
N ILE A 222 29.28 -5.50 40.69
CA ILE A 222 28.73 -4.20 40.24
C ILE A 222 28.87 -4.03 38.72
N ASN A 223 30.05 -4.29 38.15
CA ASN A 223 30.26 -4.21 36.70
C ASN A 223 29.38 -5.20 35.93
N GLN A 224 29.15 -6.39 36.48
CA GLN A 224 28.26 -7.39 35.88
C GLN A 224 26.80 -6.92 35.89
N ALA A 225 26.34 -6.29 36.97
CA ALA A 225 25.01 -5.69 37.06
C ALA A 225 24.84 -4.50 36.08
N ILE A 226 25.86 -3.65 35.94
CA ILE A 226 25.87 -2.52 34.98
C ILE A 226 25.82 -3.04 33.53
N SER A 227 26.57 -4.09 33.21
CA SER A 227 26.55 -4.73 31.89
C SER A 227 25.17 -5.32 31.55
N GLY A 228 24.52 -5.98 32.52
CA GLY A 228 23.15 -6.48 32.38
C GLY A 228 22.13 -5.36 32.15
N ALA A 229 22.25 -4.24 32.86
CA ALA A 229 21.39 -3.07 32.66
C ALA A 229 21.60 -2.39 31.29
N ALA A 230 22.83 -2.36 30.79
CA ALA A 230 23.14 -1.85 29.45
C ALA A 230 22.61 -2.76 28.33
N GLN A 231 22.50 -4.07 28.57
CA GLN A 231 21.83 -4.99 27.65
C GLN A 231 20.31 -4.80 27.65
N LEU A 232 19.69 -4.59 28.82
CA LEU A 232 18.25 -4.29 28.93
C LEU A 232 17.89 -2.98 28.21
N SER A 233 18.71 -1.95 28.37
CA SER A 233 18.57 -0.67 27.68
C SER A 233 18.63 -0.81 26.14
N ARG A 234 19.57 -1.61 25.63
CA ARG A 234 19.66 -1.92 24.19
C ARG A 234 18.42 -2.66 23.66
N ARG A 235 17.90 -3.63 24.41
CA ARG A 235 16.67 -4.35 24.04
C ARG A 235 15.44 -3.44 24.02
N LEU A 236 15.38 -2.45 24.92
CA LEU A 236 14.32 -1.43 24.90
C LEU A 236 14.48 -0.44 23.73
N LEU A 237 15.70 -0.14 23.29
CA LEU A 237 15.99 0.68 22.10
C LEU A 237 15.62 -0.05 20.81
N GLU A 238 15.89 -1.35 20.75
CA GLU A 238 15.49 -2.21 19.62
C GLU A 238 13.96 -2.35 19.54
N PHE A 239 13.27 -2.31 20.68
CA PHE A 239 11.81 -2.31 20.71
C PHE A 239 11.19 -0.94 20.34
N SER A 240 11.82 0.17 20.74
CA SER A 240 11.33 1.52 20.42
C SER A 240 11.68 1.97 19.00
N ARG A 241 12.70 1.34 18.40
CA ARG A 241 12.95 1.38 16.96
C ARG A 241 11.88 0.56 16.25
N LEU A 242 10.75 1.23 16.00
CA LEU A 242 9.92 0.97 14.81
C LEU A 242 10.74 1.30 13.55
N ASP A 243 11.90 0.66 13.38
CA ASP A 243 12.68 0.78 12.17
C ASP A 243 11.86 0.09 11.08
N GLY A 244 11.13 0.90 10.33
CA GLY A 244 10.51 0.59 9.04
C GLY A 244 11.59 0.17 8.05
N THR A 245 12.16 -1.01 8.29
CA THR A 245 12.83 -1.79 7.26
C THR A 245 11.72 -2.32 6.37
N GLU A 246 11.77 -1.91 5.10
CA GLU A 246 10.85 -2.42 4.09
C GLU A 246 10.87 -3.96 4.12
N PRO A 247 9.72 -4.63 3.98
CA PRO A 247 9.67 -6.07 3.84
C PRO A 247 10.55 -6.51 2.66
N GLU A 248 11.51 -7.39 2.91
CA GLU A 248 12.34 -8.00 1.87
C GLU A 248 12.13 -9.51 1.81
N GLN A 249 12.51 -10.13 0.69
CA GLN A 249 12.48 -11.58 0.57
C GLN A 249 13.65 -12.18 1.36
N ILE A 250 13.32 -12.89 2.43
CA ILE A 250 14.29 -13.52 3.31
C ILE A 250 14.34 -15.01 3.01
N ALA A 251 15.53 -15.49 2.64
CA ALA A 251 15.85 -16.90 2.66
C ALA A 251 16.12 -17.34 4.10
N LEU A 252 15.16 -18.06 4.72
CA LEU A 252 15.28 -18.52 6.10
C LEU A 252 16.53 -19.36 6.40
N PRO A 253 17.04 -20.23 5.49
CA PRO A 253 18.27 -20.97 5.74
C PRO A 253 19.47 -20.06 6.02
N ASP A 254 19.69 -19.06 5.17
CA ASP A 254 20.82 -18.13 5.30
C ASP A 254 20.64 -17.19 6.50
N PHE A 255 19.41 -16.73 6.71
CA PHE A 255 19.06 -15.90 7.86
C PHE A 255 19.31 -16.62 9.21
N LEU A 256 18.90 -17.89 9.33
CA LEU A 256 19.11 -18.65 10.57
C LEU A 256 20.58 -19.05 10.74
N LYS A 257 21.31 -19.36 9.65
CA LYS A 257 22.77 -19.60 9.68
C LYS A 257 23.55 -18.38 10.18
N THR A 258 23.23 -17.19 9.67
CA THR A 258 23.89 -15.94 10.09
C THR A 258 23.53 -15.53 11.52
N THR A 259 22.35 -15.89 12.00
CA THR A 259 21.88 -15.59 13.37
C THR A 259 22.34 -16.63 14.39
N ALA A 260 22.69 -17.86 13.97
CA ALA A 260 23.05 -18.99 14.84
C ALA A 260 24.12 -18.65 15.89
N ALA A 261 25.16 -17.90 15.49
CA ALA A 261 26.22 -17.47 16.41
C ALA A 261 25.69 -16.57 17.54
N MET A 262 24.70 -15.70 17.27
CA MET A 262 24.08 -14.87 18.32
C MET A 262 23.20 -15.72 19.24
N LEU A 263 22.48 -16.70 18.69
CA LEU A 263 21.60 -17.59 19.45
C LEU A 263 22.39 -18.46 20.43
N SER A 264 23.55 -18.98 20.02
CA SER A 264 24.40 -19.78 20.91
C SER A 264 24.91 -18.99 22.11
N HIS A 265 25.20 -17.70 21.95
CA HIS A 265 25.63 -16.83 23.06
C HIS A 265 24.50 -16.47 24.03
N LEU A 266 23.23 -16.56 23.60
CA LEU A 266 22.07 -16.33 24.46
C LEU A 266 21.71 -17.56 25.30
N MET A 267 22.12 -18.74 24.86
CA MET A 267 21.86 -20.00 25.55
C MET A 267 22.93 -20.32 26.58
N LYS A 268 22.49 -20.89 27.70
CA LYS A 268 23.40 -21.39 28.74
C LYS A 268 24.08 -22.67 28.23
N ALA A 269 25.25 -22.98 28.78
CA ALA A 269 26.07 -24.12 28.35
C ALA A 269 25.40 -25.49 28.54
N ASP A 270 24.33 -25.58 29.32
CA ASP A 270 23.54 -26.77 29.63
C ASP A 270 22.26 -26.91 28.75
N ILE A 271 22.11 -26.07 27.72
CA ILE A 271 20.99 -26.12 26.78
C ILE A 271 21.49 -26.46 25.37
N ASP A 272 20.99 -27.56 24.80
CA ASP A 272 21.30 -27.98 23.44
C ASP A 272 20.46 -27.19 22.43
N LEU A 273 21.11 -26.35 21.62
CA LEU A 273 20.48 -25.60 20.53
C LEU A 273 20.61 -26.38 19.21
N VAL A 274 19.48 -26.82 18.67
CA VAL A 274 19.39 -27.49 17.37
C VAL A 274 18.70 -26.55 16.37
N ILE A 275 19.39 -26.19 15.29
CA ILE A 275 18.81 -25.44 14.18
C ILE A 275 18.76 -26.38 12.98
N ASP A 276 17.56 -26.77 12.60
CA ASP A 276 17.31 -27.72 11.51
C ASP A 276 16.43 -27.05 10.45
N VAL A 277 17.07 -26.56 9.39
CA VAL A 277 16.43 -25.80 8.33
C VAL A 277 16.68 -26.49 7.00
N ASP A 278 15.61 -26.71 6.24
CA ASP A 278 15.71 -27.25 4.88
C ASP A 278 16.31 -26.20 3.95
N ASP A 279 17.40 -26.52 3.24
CA ASP A 279 18.01 -25.60 2.27
C ASP A 279 17.05 -25.26 1.10
N ALA A 280 16.05 -26.11 0.84
CA ALA A 280 14.98 -25.86 -0.14
C ALA A 280 13.77 -25.09 0.44
N CYS A 281 13.89 -24.55 1.66
CA CYS A 281 12.83 -23.77 2.27
C CYS A 281 12.55 -22.48 1.47
N TRP A 282 11.27 -22.21 1.22
CA TRP A 282 10.85 -21.07 0.42
C TRP A 282 11.19 -19.74 1.11
N PRO A 283 11.44 -18.68 0.34
CA PRO A 283 11.61 -17.34 0.90
C PRO A 283 10.29 -16.82 1.48
N VAL A 284 10.40 -15.94 2.48
CA VAL A 284 9.28 -15.21 3.10
C VAL A 284 9.46 -13.71 2.91
N LEU A 285 8.37 -12.95 2.78
CA LEU A 285 8.44 -11.48 2.72
C LEU A 285 8.29 -10.91 4.14
N ALA A 286 9.36 -10.40 4.72
CA ALA A 286 9.35 -9.87 6.08
C ALA A 286 10.44 -8.80 6.30
N SER A 287 10.30 -7.98 7.34
CA SER A 287 11.42 -7.13 7.80
C SER A 287 12.49 -8.01 8.46
N PRO A 288 13.77 -7.93 8.06
CA PRO A 288 14.85 -8.73 8.65
C PRO A 288 15.11 -8.37 10.10
N GLY A 289 14.98 -7.08 10.44
CA GLY A 289 15.11 -6.60 11.81
C GLY A 289 14.00 -7.16 12.70
N ALA A 290 12.75 -7.11 12.23
CA ALA A 290 11.61 -7.65 12.97
C ALA A 290 11.71 -9.17 13.13
N LEU A 291 12.07 -9.91 12.07
CA LEU A 291 12.29 -11.36 12.14
C LEU A 291 13.42 -11.73 13.10
N ARG A 292 14.54 -10.98 13.08
CA ARG A 292 15.69 -11.21 13.98
C ARG A 292 15.33 -10.97 15.43
N SER A 293 14.60 -9.89 15.70
CA SER A 293 14.08 -9.59 17.03
C SER A 293 13.19 -10.73 17.56
N VAL A 294 12.26 -11.23 16.73
CA VAL A 294 11.40 -12.37 17.09
C VAL A 294 12.23 -13.62 17.42
N VAL A 295 13.17 -14.00 16.55
CA VAL A 295 14.01 -15.19 16.77
C VAL A 295 14.80 -15.07 18.08
N LEU A 296 15.48 -13.94 18.32
CA LEU A 296 16.26 -13.70 19.53
C LEU A 296 15.37 -13.75 20.80
N ASN A 297 14.19 -13.14 20.73
CA ASN A 297 13.26 -13.07 21.85
C ASN A 297 12.67 -14.45 22.21
N LEU A 298 12.29 -15.25 21.20
CA LEU A 298 11.79 -16.60 21.43
C LEU A 298 12.87 -17.53 21.96
N THR A 299 14.09 -17.44 21.43
CA THR A 299 15.24 -18.18 21.97
C THR A 299 15.52 -17.80 23.42
N ALA A 300 15.56 -16.51 23.76
CA ALA A 300 15.74 -16.08 25.15
C ALA A 300 14.62 -16.57 26.08
N ASN A 301 13.38 -16.57 25.61
CA ASN A 301 12.24 -17.10 26.38
C ASN A 301 12.37 -18.60 26.65
N ALA A 302 12.82 -19.38 25.67
CA ALA A 302 13.10 -20.81 25.83
C ALA A 302 14.22 -21.05 26.85
N GLY A 303 15.31 -20.28 26.78
CA GLY A 303 16.40 -20.38 27.76
C GLY A 303 15.97 -20.11 29.20
N ASP A 304 15.11 -19.10 29.40
CA ASP A 304 14.54 -18.80 30.71
C ASP A 304 13.58 -19.91 31.22
N ALA A 305 12.91 -20.61 30.31
CA ALA A 305 12.03 -21.73 30.63
C ALA A 305 12.79 -23.02 31.01
N MET A 306 14.10 -23.07 30.75
CA MET A 306 15.00 -24.22 31.00
C MET A 306 16.10 -23.87 32.02
N PRO A 307 15.76 -23.58 33.29
CA PRO A 307 16.75 -23.18 34.30
C PRO A 307 17.76 -24.29 34.66
N ASN A 308 17.41 -25.55 34.42
CA ASN A 308 18.19 -26.75 34.76
C ASN A 308 18.77 -27.45 33.50
N GLY A 309 18.86 -26.73 32.38
CA GLY A 309 19.22 -27.31 31.08
C GLY A 309 18.03 -27.90 30.32
N GLY A 310 18.27 -28.34 29.09
CA GLY A 310 17.24 -28.88 28.18
C GLY A 310 17.66 -28.77 26.72
N SER A 311 16.68 -28.78 25.80
CA SER A 311 16.93 -28.54 24.39
C SER A 311 15.95 -27.53 23.79
N LEU A 312 16.47 -26.70 22.87
CA LEU A 312 15.69 -25.84 22.00
C LEU A 312 15.93 -26.27 20.55
N THR A 313 14.86 -26.67 19.87
CA THR A 313 14.88 -26.99 18.44
C THR A 313 14.19 -25.90 17.64
N ILE A 314 14.89 -25.32 16.67
CA ILE A 314 14.38 -24.35 15.71
C ILE A 314 14.30 -25.03 14.35
N THR A 315 13.10 -25.15 13.78
CA THR A 315 12.89 -25.74 12.45
C THR A 315 12.23 -24.77 11.49
N ALA A 316 12.61 -24.85 10.21
CA ALA A 316 11.90 -24.17 9.13
C ALA A 316 11.62 -25.14 7.98
N ARG A 317 10.35 -25.24 7.57
CA ARG A 317 9.87 -26.16 6.53
C ARG A 317 8.80 -25.51 5.65
N ASN A 318 8.70 -25.99 4.41
CA ASN A 318 7.61 -25.60 3.52
C ASN A 318 6.30 -26.27 3.98
N CYS A 319 5.22 -25.51 4.00
CA CYS A 319 3.87 -25.96 4.32
C CYS A 319 2.98 -25.66 3.13
N TYR A 320 2.66 -26.70 2.37
CA TYR A 320 1.79 -26.57 1.20
C TYR A 320 0.36 -26.22 1.62
N SER A 321 -0.38 -25.55 0.74
CA SER A 321 -1.78 -25.17 1.03
C SER A 321 -2.69 -26.35 1.43
N THR A 322 -2.35 -27.59 1.09
CA THR A 322 -3.07 -28.81 1.47
C THR A 322 -2.80 -29.26 2.90
N GLU A 323 -1.69 -28.84 3.50
CA GLU A 323 -1.19 -29.26 4.80
C GLU A 323 -1.35 -28.16 5.87
N ARG A 324 -1.90 -27.01 5.48
CA ARG A 324 -2.08 -25.86 6.35
C ARG A 324 -3.05 -26.15 7.51
N PRO A 325 -2.83 -25.57 8.69
CA PRO A 325 -3.84 -25.48 9.73
C PRO A 325 -5.16 -24.83 9.23
N PRO A 326 -6.34 -25.30 9.68
CA PRO A 326 -7.63 -24.72 9.30
C PRO A 326 -7.77 -23.22 9.60
N ALA A 327 -7.03 -22.72 10.60
CA ALA A 327 -7.06 -21.33 11.06
C ALA A 327 -6.31 -20.32 10.15
N LEU A 328 -5.63 -20.80 9.10
CA LEU A 328 -4.95 -19.96 8.10
C LEU A 328 -5.81 -19.76 6.85
N ALA A 329 -5.49 -18.76 6.02
CA ALA A 329 -6.11 -18.62 4.69
C ALA A 329 -5.58 -19.70 3.73
N VAL A 330 -6.25 -19.91 2.59
CA VAL A 330 -5.74 -20.78 1.53
C VAL A 330 -4.49 -20.15 0.92
N GLY A 331 -3.40 -20.91 0.83
CA GLY A 331 -2.10 -20.42 0.35
C GLY A 331 -0.95 -21.31 0.82
N ASP A 332 0.20 -21.15 0.18
CA ASP A 332 1.45 -21.81 0.59
C ASP A 332 2.15 -20.98 1.66
N TYR A 333 2.61 -21.66 2.71
CA TYR A 333 3.26 -21.05 3.87
C TYR A 333 4.64 -21.66 4.09
N VAL A 334 5.46 -20.92 4.83
CA VAL A 334 6.66 -21.41 5.47
C VAL A 334 6.37 -21.52 6.95
N HIS A 335 6.61 -22.71 7.51
CA HIS A 335 6.39 -23.03 8.92
C HIS A 335 7.73 -22.95 9.66
N LEU A 336 7.87 -21.92 10.48
CA LEU A 336 8.98 -21.71 11.39
C LEU A 336 8.55 -22.10 12.81
N SER A 337 9.20 -23.09 13.41
CA SER A 337 8.85 -23.63 14.73
C SER A 337 9.99 -23.50 15.72
N PHE A 338 9.67 -23.11 16.95
CA PHE A 338 10.58 -23.06 18.10
C PHE A 338 10.02 -24.01 19.17
N SER A 339 10.73 -25.08 19.49
CA SER A 339 10.30 -26.08 20.47
C SER A 339 11.32 -26.24 21.59
N ASP A 340 10.93 -25.89 22.81
CA ASP A 340 11.72 -26.07 24.03
C ASP A 340 11.18 -27.19 24.91
N THR A 341 12.07 -27.80 25.71
CA THR A 341 11.73 -28.80 26.74
C THR A 341 11.64 -28.18 28.13
N GLY A 342 11.27 -26.90 28.21
CA GLY A 342 11.22 -26.14 29.45
C GLY A 342 10.00 -26.45 30.33
N CYS A 343 9.77 -25.58 31.32
CA CYS A 343 8.69 -25.76 32.28
C CYS A 343 7.27 -25.59 31.72
N GLY A 344 7.12 -25.13 30.48
CA GLY A 344 5.84 -24.91 29.81
C GLY A 344 4.95 -23.84 30.46
N MET A 345 3.73 -23.68 29.94
CA MET A 345 2.74 -22.70 30.41
C MET A 345 1.50 -23.38 30.99
N THR A 346 0.90 -22.75 32.00
CA THR A 346 -0.45 -23.11 32.45
C THR A 346 -1.49 -22.64 31.43
N GLN A 347 -2.70 -23.21 31.43
CA GLN A 347 -3.77 -22.80 30.51
C GLN A 347 -4.13 -21.31 30.63
N ALA A 348 -4.11 -20.77 31.85
CA ALA A 348 -4.35 -19.35 32.11
C ALA A 348 -3.23 -18.46 31.55
N ALA A 349 -1.98 -18.91 31.61
CA ALA A 349 -0.85 -18.18 31.03
C ALA A 349 -0.87 -18.25 29.49
N LEU A 350 -1.16 -19.43 28.93
CA LEU A 350 -1.24 -19.65 27.49
C LEU A 350 -2.31 -18.75 26.83
N ALA A 351 -3.49 -18.61 27.47
CA ALA A 351 -4.57 -17.77 26.97
C ALA A 351 -4.19 -16.29 26.82
N ARG A 352 -3.24 -15.83 27.64
CA ARG A 352 -2.78 -14.42 27.70
C ARG A 352 -1.40 -14.21 27.12
N ALA A 353 -0.76 -15.28 26.64
CA ALA A 353 0.64 -15.26 26.23
C ALA A 353 0.91 -14.31 25.05
N GLY A 354 -0.10 -14.05 24.21
CA GLY A 354 -0.03 -13.09 23.10
C GLY A 354 -0.27 -11.62 23.49
N GLU A 355 -0.64 -11.33 24.75
CA GLU A 355 -0.83 -9.95 25.23
C GLU A 355 0.53 -9.26 25.42
N ALA A 356 0.69 -8.04 24.89
CA ALA A 356 1.90 -7.26 25.13
C ALA A 356 2.09 -6.98 26.63
N PHE A 357 3.33 -7.10 27.11
CA PHE A 357 3.74 -6.93 28.51
C PHE A 357 3.24 -8.02 29.48
N TYR A 358 2.52 -9.03 29.00
CA TYR A 358 2.15 -10.16 29.84
C TYR A 358 3.37 -11.06 30.12
N THR A 359 3.65 -11.31 31.40
CA THR A 359 4.76 -12.16 31.82
C THR A 359 4.40 -12.94 33.09
N THR A 360 4.77 -14.22 33.13
CA THR A 360 4.69 -15.07 34.33
C THR A 360 5.98 -15.04 35.17
N LYS A 361 7.00 -14.31 34.71
CA LYS A 361 8.30 -14.18 35.38
C LYS A 361 8.24 -13.13 36.51
N SER A 362 9.04 -13.33 37.56
CA SER A 362 9.16 -12.38 38.68
C SER A 362 9.51 -10.96 38.23
N GLN A 363 9.09 -9.95 38.99
CA GLN A 363 9.32 -8.53 38.69
C GLN A 363 10.78 -8.28 38.28
N GLY A 364 10.99 -7.72 37.08
CA GLY A 364 12.32 -7.42 36.53
C GLY A 364 13.00 -8.55 35.72
N ARG A 365 12.43 -9.76 35.63
CA ARG A 365 12.99 -10.88 34.84
C ARG A 365 12.27 -11.20 33.53
N GLY A 366 11.10 -10.60 33.27
CA GLY A 366 10.37 -10.77 32.02
C GLY A 366 9.79 -9.45 31.54
N THR A 367 10.01 -9.13 30.26
CA THR A 367 9.48 -7.93 29.61
C THR A 367 8.06 -8.13 29.06
N GLY A 368 7.65 -9.39 28.84
CA GLY A 368 6.36 -9.74 28.22
C GLY A 368 6.24 -9.31 26.76
N LEU A 369 7.35 -8.98 26.10
CA LEU A 369 7.35 -8.49 24.72
C LEU A 369 7.66 -9.57 23.68
N GLY A 370 8.40 -10.61 24.07
CA GLY A 370 8.97 -11.55 23.09
C GLY A 370 7.95 -12.33 22.27
N LEU A 371 6.85 -12.76 22.89
CA LEU A 371 5.79 -13.49 22.19
C LEU A 371 4.86 -12.53 21.42
N ALA A 372 4.63 -11.32 21.96
CA ALA A 372 3.85 -10.29 21.29
C ALA A 372 4.51 -9.85 19.96
N SER A 373 5.83 -9.70 19.92
CA SER A 373 6.58 -9.42 18.68
C SER A 373 6.40 -10.51 17.62
N ALA A 374 6.28 -11.78 18.02
CA ALA A 374 6.03 -12.88 17.08
C ALA A 374 4.63 -12.77 16.45
N PHE A 375 3.61 -12.43 17.25
CA PHE A 375 2.26 -12.17 16.75
C PHE A 375 2.20 -10.96 15.83
N GLU A 376 2.93 -9.89 16.16
CA GLU A 376 2.99 -8.68 15.36
C GLU A 376 3.66 -8.91 14.01
N LEU A 377 4.83 -9.57 13.98
CA LEU A 377 5.52 -9.95 12.75
C LEU A 377 4.63 -10.82 11.86
N ALA A 378 4.04 -11.87 12.43
CA ALA A 378 3.17 -12.76 11.67
C ALA A 378 1.96 -11.99 11.10
N GLY A 379 1.33 -11.13 11.89
CA GLY A 379 0.22 -10.29 11.42
C GLY A 379 0.60 -9.35 10.29
N GLN A 380 1.76 -8.67 10.38
CA GLN A 380 2.28 -7.78 9.33
C GLN A 380 2.58 -8.54 8.03
N CYS A 381 3.02 -9.79 8.12
CA CYS A 381 3.33 -10.62 6.97
C CYS A 381 2.10 -11.37 6.40
N GLY A 382 0.88 -11.17 6.95
CA GLY A 382 -0.30 -11.94 6.55
C GLY A 382 -0.27 -13.41 7.00
N GLY A 383 0.58 -13.72 7.98
CA GLY A 383 0.79 -15.01 8.61
C GLY A 383 0.05 -15.18 9.94
N ARG A 384 0.39 -16.23 10.69
CA ARG A 384 -0.21 -16.51 12.01
C ARG A 384 0.76 -17.23 12.95
N VAL A 385 0.61 -16.99 14.25
CA VAL A 385 1.28 -17.75 15.31
C VAL A 385 0.31 -18.71 15.98
N LEU A 386 0.74 -19.96 16.17
CA LEU A 386 0.05 -20.99 16.95
C LEU A 386 0.99 -21.49 18.06
N ILE A 387 0.48 -21.62 19.28
CA ILE A 387 1.28 -22.02 20.44
C ILE A 387 0.71 -23.31 21.01
N SER A 388 1.59 -24.26 21.27
CA SER A 388 1.29 -25.51 21.98
C SER A 388 2.18 -25.56 23.20
N SER A 389 1.62 -25.58 24.41
CA SER A 389 2.40 -25.61 25.64
C SER A 389 1.66 -26.36 26.71
N ALA A 390 2.38 -27.16 27.49
CA ALA A 390 1.85 -27.85 28.66
C ALA A 390 2.85 -27.76 29.81
N GLN A 391 2.34 -27.52 31.02
CA GLN A 391 3.15 -27.39 32.21
C GLN A 391 3.96 -28.66 32.47
N GLY A 392 5.28 -28.51 32.63
CA GLY A 392 6.23 -29.61 32.84
C GLY A 392 6.66 -30.38 31.58
N VAL A 393 6.13 -30.02 30.40
CA VAL A 393 6.44 -30.70 29.13
C VAL A 393 7.31 -29.82 28.22
N GLY A 394 6.98 -28.52 28.14
CA GLY A 394 7.69 -27.58 27.27
C GLY A 394 6.73 -26.70 26.46
N THR A 395 7.29 -25.90 25.56
CA THR A 395 6.53 -25.01 24.69
C THR A 395 7.00 -25.14 23.24
N THR A 396 6.03 -25.22 22.32
CA THR A 396 6.24 -25.13 20.89
C THR A 396 5.50 -23.92 20.33
N ILE A 397 6.23 -23.00 19.70
CA ILE A 397 5.70 -21.81 19.04
C ILE A 397 5.86 -22.00 17.54
N ASN A 398 4.74 -22.01 16.81
CA ASN A 398 4.68 -22.22 15.38
C ASN A 398 4.27 -20.92 14.68
N ILE A 399 5.16 -20.38 13.87
CA ILE A 399 4.96 -19.17 13.08
C ILE A 399 4.78 -19.59 11.62
N TYR A 400 3.64 -19.24 11.03
CA TYR A 400 3.34 -19.49 9.62
C TYR A 400 3.44 -18.17 8.86
N LEU A 401 4.34 -18.08 7.89
CA LEU A 401 4.55 -16.91 7.05
C LEU A 401 4.21 -17.27 5.59
N PRO A 402 3.46 -16.46 4.84
CA PRO A 402 3.19 -16.74 3.43
C PRO A 402 4.48 -16.86 2.63
N ARG A 403 4.52 -17.80 1.69
CA ARG A 403 5.60 -17.90 0.71
C ARG A 403 5.70 -16.61 -0.09
N ALA A 404 6.91 -16.08 -0.25
CA ALA A 404 7.16 -14.98 -1.15
C ALA A 404 7.05 -15.46 -2.61
N GLY A 405 6.15 -14.82 -3.38
CA GLY A 405 6.01 -15.01 -4.83
C GLY A 405 4.68 -15.64 -5.29
N LEU A 406 3.66 -14.81 -5.45
CA LEU A 406 2.54 -15.05 -6.40
C LEU A 406 2.04 -13.77 -7.11
N HIS A 407 2.59 -12.59 -6.81
CA HIS A 407 2.42 -11.38 -7.61
C HIS A 407 3.78 -10.78 -7.92
N GLY A 408 4.03 -10.55 -9.22
CA GLY A 408 5.37 -10.35 -9.77
C GLY A 408 6.05 -9.07 -9.33
N THR A 409 7.35 -9.17 -9.06
CA THR A 409 8.40 -8.27 -9.56
C THR A 409 9.74 -8.91 -9.19
N THR A 410 10.59 -9.01 -10.20
CA THR A 410 12.05 -9.20 -10.24
C THR A 410 12.70 -10.00 -9.13
N ALA A 411 13.29 -11.14 -9.50
CA ALA A 411 14.27 -11.85 -8.68
C ALA A 411 15.29 -10.84 -8.11
N ALA A 412 15.51 -10.89 -6.80
CA ALA A 412 16.62 -10.18 -6.19
C ALA A 412 17.92 -10.62 -6.90
N PRO A 413 18.79 -9.69 -7.33
CA PRO A 413 20.13 -10.07 -7.75
C PRO A 413 20.78 -10.73 -6.54
N SER A 414 21.36 -11.93 -6.70
CA SER A 414 22.24 -12.51 -5.69
C SER A 414 23.26 -11.45 -5.28
N GLU A 415 23.49 -11.23 -3.98
CA GLU A 415 24.50 -10.29 -3.50
C GLU A 415 25.79 -10.50 -4.29
N PRO A 416 26.27 -9.50 -5.06
CA PRO A 416 27.51 -9.65 -5.78
C PRO A 416 28.61 -9.84 -4.74
N LYS A 417 29.34 -10.94 -4.82
CA LYS A 417 30.58 -11.12 -4.05
C LYS A 417 31.44 -9.88 -4.29
N ILE A 418 31.87 -9.23 -3.21
CA ILE A 418 32.80 -8.10 -3.29
C ILE A 418 34.09 -8.60 -3.96
N ASP A 419 34.30 -8.20 -5.21
CA ASP A 419 35.56 -8.47 -5.90
C ASP A 419 36.64 -7.56 -5.32
N ARG A 420 37.35 -8.09 -4.33
CA ARG A 420 38.43 -7.39 -3.62
C ARG A 420 39.52 -6.87 -4.55
N THR A 421 39.67 -7.42 -5.77
CA THR A 421 40.69 -6.98 -6.73
C THR A 421 40.43 -5.60 -7.32
N LEU A 422 39.18 -5.10 -7.26
CA LEU A 422 38.79 -3.78 -7.76
C LEU A 422 38.98 -2.66 -6.71
N HIS A 423 39.20 -3.03 -5.45
CA HIS A 423 39.34 -2.10 -4.33
C HIS A 423 40.81 -1.66 -4.10
N GLY A 424 41.05 -0.76 -3.14
CA GLY A 424 42.37 -0.23 -2.80
C GLY A 424 42.88 0.91 -3.69
N ASN A 425 44.13 1.36 -3.45
CA ASN A 425 44.80 2.44 -4.20
C ASN A 425 44.01 3.77 -4.27
N ALA A 426 43.20 4.08 -3.27
CA ALA A 426 42.52 5.36 -3.12
C ALA A 426 42.54 5.80 -1.66
N THR A 427 42.57 7.12 -1.44
CA THR A 427 42.50 7.72 -0.11
C THR A 427 41.07 8.17 0.17
N ILE A 428 40.47 7.67 1.25
CA ILE A 428 39.10 8.00 1.64
C ILE A 428 39.15 8.79 2.95
N LEU A 429 38.51 9.97 2.96
CA LEU A 429 38.30 10.77 4.16
C LEU A 429 36.97 10.39 4.80
N VAL A 430 36.98 9.92 6.03
CA VAL A 430 35.78 9.63 6.82
C VAL A 430 35.57 10.74 7.83
N ILE A 431 34.47 11.48 7.70
CA ILE A 431 34.05 12.50 8.65
C ILE A 431 32.90 11.89 9.46
N ALA A 432 33.12 11.63 10.74
CA ALA A 432 32.08 11.07 11.60
C ALA A 432 32.28 11.49 13.06
N PRO A 433 31.29 12.12 13.71
CA PRO A 433 31.43 12.57 15.10
C PRO A 433 31.44 11.40 16.08
N ASP A 434 30.60 10.39 15.87
CA ASP A 434 30.54 9.20 16.72
C ASP A 434 31.79 8.31 16.54
N GLU A 435 32.50 8.05 17.64
CA GLU A 435 33.73 7.26 17.63
C GLU A 435 33.51 5.81 17.17
N THR A 436 32.38 5.20 17.53
CA THR A 436 32.05 3.81 17.18
C THR A 436 31.82 3.68 15.68
N ILE A 437 31.02 4.58 15.10
CA ILE A 437 30.76 4.63 13.66
C ILE A 437 32.06 4.94 12.89
N ARG A 438 32.82 5.95 13.34
CA ARG A 438 34.11 6.33 12.75
C ARG A 438 35.07 5.14 12.70
N ARG A 439 35.20 4.39 13.80
CA ARG A 439 36.07 3.20 13.90
C ARG A 439 35.58 2.04 13.03
N HIS A 440 34.26 1.83 12.97
CA HIS A 440 33.65 0.79 12.15
C HIS A 440 33.90 1.04 10.65
N LEU A 441 33.55 2.24 10.15
CA LEU A 441 33.77 2.62 8.75
C LEU A 441 35.25 2.56 8.39
N ALA A 442 36.14 3.06 9.26
CA ALA A 442 37.57 3.02 8.99
C ALA A 442 38.14 1.60 8.92
N THR A 443 37.66 0.68 9.77
CA THR A 443 38.07 -0.73 9.73
C THR A 443 37.58 -1.40 8.44
N MET A 444 36.32 -1.21 8.09
CA MET A 444 35.72 -1.76 6.86
C MET A 444 36.47 -1.31 5.60
N LEU A 445 36.71 0.00 5.45
CA LEU A 445 37.42 0.55 4.30
C LEU A 445 38.90 0.12 4.23
N ARG A 446 39.58 -0.03 5.36
CA ARG A 446 40.96 -0.58 5.39
C ARG A 446 41.00 -2.06 5.01
N ASN A 447 39.97 -2.83 5.35
CA ASN A 447 39.85 -4.22 4.92
C ASN A 447 39.60 -4.35 3.40
N LEU A 448 39.21 -3.26 2.74
CA LEU A 448 39.13 -3.11 1.28
C LEU A 448 40.39 -2.42 0.71
N ASP A 449 41.51 -2.44 1.44
CA ASP A 449 42.82 -1.90 1.04
C ASP A 449 42.86 -0.38 0.73
N TYR A 450 41.88 0.39 1.20
CA TYR A 450 41.90 1.85 1.08
C TYR A 450 42.78 2.50 2.15
N ARG A 451 43.42 3.62 1.79
CA ARG A 451 44.04 4.50 2.77
C ARG A 451 42.97 5.35 3.43
N VAL A 452 42.68 5.12 4.71
CA VAL A 452 41.61 5.83 5.41
C VAL A 452 42.17 6.91 6.34
N ILE A 453 41.72 8.13 6.12
CA ILE A 453 41.96 9.28 6.99
C ILE A 453 40.64 9.60 7.70
N VAL A 454 40.69 9.85 9.00
CA VAL A 454 39.48 10.08 9.81
C VAL A 454 39.49 11.50 10.38
N ALA A 455 38.33 12.14 10.38
CA ALA A 455 38.07 13.42 11.03
C ALA A 455 36.86 13.28 11.96
N GLU A 456 37.02 13.71 13.20
CA GLU A 456 35.93 13.73 14.19
C GLU A 456 34.96 14.89 13.97
N ARG A 457 35.43 15.97 13.32
CA ARG A 457 34.69 17.21 13.12
C ARG A 457 35.01 17.85 11.78
N ASP A 458 34.08 18.68 11.31
CA ASP A 458 34.11 19.40 10.04
C ASP A 458 35.36 20.29 9.90
N ASP A 459 35.73 21.00 10.98
CA ASP A 459 36.91 21.87 11.04
C ASP A 459 38.23 21.09 10.88
N VAL A 460 38.30 19.89 11.46
CA VAL A 460 39.46 19.00 11.29
C VAL A 460 39.57 18.52 9.84
N ALA A 461 38.45 18.17 9.20
CA ALA A 461 38.43 17.77 7.80
C ALA A 461 38.93 18.89 6.86
N LEU A 462 38.47 20.12 7.09
CA LEU A 462 38.89 21.29 6.31
C LEU A 462 40.36 21.63 6.54
N ALA A 463 40.86 21.54 7.78
CA ALA A 463 42.27 21.75 8.10
C ALA A 463 43.18 20.71 7.42
N LEU A 464 42.75 19.45 7.35
CA LEU A 464 43.48 18.40 6.64
C LEU A 464 43.60 18.73 5.14
N LEU A 465 42.52 19.16 4.49
CA LEU A 465 42.56 19.60 3.09
C LEU A 465 43.47 20.82 2.88
N ALA A 466 43.38 21.81 3.77
CA ALA A 466 44.23 23.00 3.72
C ALA A 466 45.73 22.66 3.87
N SER A 467 46.07 21.58 4.59
CA SER A 467 47.45 21.08 4.71
C SER A 467 48.01 20.41 3.45
N GLY A 468 47.20 20.28 2.38
CA GLY A 468 47.58 19.63 1.12
C GLY A 468 47.16 18.17 1.00
N MET A 469 46.40 17.63 1.95
CA MET A 469 45.80 16.29 1.84
C MET A 469 44.71 16.30 0.77
N LYS A 470 44.78 15.41 -0.22
CA LYS A 470 43.78 15.28 -1.29
C LYS A 470 43.10 13.91 -1.22
N PRO A 471 41.86 13.82 -0.72
CA PRO A 471 41.11 12.57 -0.74
C PRO A 471 40.56 12.30 -2.14
N ASN A 472 40.41 11.02 -2.49
CA ASN A 472 39.71 10.59 -3.70
C ASN A 472 38.19 10.50 -3.50
N LEU A 473 37.74 10.36 -2.25
CA LEU A 473 36.32 10.30 -1.87
C LEU A 473 36.16 10.71 -0.41
N VAL A 474 35.04 11.36 -0.09
CA VAL A 474 34.64 11.69 1.29
C VAL A 474 33.41 10.86 1.68
N LEU A 475 33.49 10.16 2.81
CA LEU A 475 32.34 9.57 3.49
C LEU A 475 31.98 10.43 4.69
N PHE A 476 30.78 10.97 4.70
CA PHE A 476 30.33 11.88 5.75
C PHE A 476 29.11 11.33 6.48
N ASP A 477 29.28 11.06 7.78
CA ASP A 477 28.17 10.78 8.68
C ASP A 477 27.42 12.07 9.06
N LEU A 478 26.24 12.23 8.48
CA LEU A 478 25.38 13.38 8.72
C LEU A 478 24.46 13.14 9.94
N GLN A 479 24.89 13.63 11.10
CA GLN A 479 24.08 13.64 12.34
C GLN A 479 23.40 15.00 12.63
N ARG A 480 23.75 16.06 11.89
CA ARG A 480 23.27 17.44 12.08
C ARG A 480 22.30 17.86 10.99
N ASP A 481 21.75 19.08 11.10
CA ASP A 481 20.88 19.67 10.08
C ASP A 481 21.52 19.58 8.67
N GLN A 482 20.70 19.19 7.69
CA GLN A 482 21.06 18.98 6.28
C GLN A 482 21.70 20.23 5.66
N GLN A 483 21.33 21.43 6.13
CA GLN A 483 21.95 22.68 5.67
C GLN A 483 23.43 22.77 6.02
N ALA A 484 23.84 22.32 7.21
CA ALA A 484 25.24 22.28 7.60
C ALA A 484 26.02 21.29 6.75
N GLY A 485 25.41 20.16 6.39
CA GLY A 485 26.03 19.18 5.49
C GLY A 485 26.26 19.69 4.07
N ALA A 486 25.28 20.41 3.51
CA ALA A 486 25.41 21.04 2.20
C ALA A 486 26.50 22.14 2.19
N GLN A 487 26.57 22.93 3.26
CA GLN A 487 27.60 23.97 3.41
C GLN A 487 29.00 23.36 3.52
N LEU A 488 29.17 22.29 4.28
CA LEU A 488 30.45 21.59 4.36
C LEU A 488 30.85 21.01 3.01
N ALA A 489 29.95 20.36 2.28
CA ALA A 489 30.25 19.86 0.94
C ALA A 489 30.65 20.97 -0.03
N ALA A 490 29.96 22.12 0.02
CA ALA A 490 30.35 23.29 -0.76
C ALA A 490 31.76 23.78 -0.39
N GLN A 491 32.12 23.79 0.89
CA GLN A 491 33.46 24.17 1.37
C GLN A 491 34.54 23.16 0.96
N LEU A 492 34.29 21.86 1.11
CA LEU A 492 35.20 20.80 0.67
C LEU A 492 35.49 20.91 -0.84
N ARG A 493 34.48 21.34 -1.62
CA ARG A 493 34.58 21.53 -3.08
C ARG A 493 35.17 22.86 -3.53
N GLN A 494 35.43 23.81 -2.64
CA GLN A 494 36.19 25.01 -3.01
C GLN A 494 37.63 24.65 -3.40
N THR A 495 38.18 23.58 -2.80
CA THR A 495 39.54 23.10 -3.07
C THR A 495 39.58 22.11 -4.25
N ASP A 496 38.55 21.28 -4.41
CA ASP A 496 38.38 20.37 -5.53
C ASP A 496 36.89 20.23 -5.90
N SER A 497 36.50 20.89 -6.99
CA SER A 497 35.11 20.91 -7.46
C SER A 497 34.58 19.54 -7.91
N THR A 498 35.46 18.56 -8.12
CA THR A 498 35.13 17.21 -8.60
C THR A 498 35.09 16.15 -7.51
N LEU A 499 35.42 16.52 -6.26
CA LEU A 499 35.51 15.59 -5.13
C LEU A 499 34.18 14.83 -4.90
N PRO A 500 34.17 13.49 -5.05
CA PRO A 500 33.01 12.66 -4.73
C PRO A 500 32.74 12.67 -3.22
N ILE A 501 31.49 12.92 -2.83
CA ILE A 501 31.04 12.93 -1.45
C ILE A 501 29.87 11.98 -1.30
N VAL A 502 29.94 11.10 -0.30
CA VAL A 502 28.90 10.15 0.07
C VAL A 502 28.41 10.50 1.47
N PHE A 503 27.11 10.73 1.61
CA PHE A 503 26.49 11.03 2.89
C PHE A 503 25.84 9.78 3.49
N LEU A 504 26.04 9.58 4.79
CA LEU A 504 25.34 8.57 5.58
C LEU A 504 24.35 9.31 6.48
N ALA A 505 23.05 9.20 6.19
CA ALA A 505 22.01 9.99 6.86
C ALA A 505 20.88 9.11 7.42
N ASP A 506 20.22 9.58 8.47
CA ASP A 506 19.01 8.96 9.02
C ASP A 506 17.76 9.32 8.17
N SER A 507 16.68 8.54 8.30
CA SER A 507 15.51 8.54 7.41
C SER A 507 14.78 9.89 7.27
N THR A 508 14.88 10.78 8.27
CA THR A 508 14.29 12.12 8.26
C THR A 508 15.18 13.19 7.60
N SER A 509 16.44 12.84 7.30
CA SER A 509 17.47 13.78 6.83
C SER A 509 17.81 13.69 5.34
N ALA A 510 17.17 12.79 4.60
CA ALA A 510 17.56 12.47 3.22
C ALA A 510 16.97 13.38 2.13
N HIS A 511 16.25 14.45 2.48
CA HIS A 511 15.32 15.10 1.54
C HIS A 511 15.83 16.39 0.86
N ARG A 512 17.03 16.90 1.21
CA ARG A 512 17.54 18.18 0.66
C ARG A 512 19.03 18.25 0.25
N LEU A 513 19.81 17.17 0.27
CA LEU A 513 21.17 17.18 -0.31
C LEU A 513 21.07 16.82 -1.80
N HIS A 514 21.36 17.75 -2.71
CA HIS A 514 21.02 17.65 -4.14
C HIS A 514 22.23 17.21 -4.98
N GLY A 515 22.12 16.09 -5.70
CA GLY A 515 23.18 15.57 -6.58
C GLY A 515 24.25 14.72 -5.88
N GLU A 516 24.04 14.39 -4.61
CA GLU A 516 24.95 13.60 -3.78
C GLU A 516 24.44 12.17 -3.60
N LEU A 517 25.35 11.20 -3.52
CA LEU A 517 25.01 9.85 -3.11
C LEU A 517 24.75 9.82 -1.61
N ILE A 518 23.50 9.54 -1.22
CA ILE A 518 23.07 9.46 0.17
C ILE A 518 22.68 8.03 0.48
N PHE A 519 23.41 7.39 1.39
CA PHE A 519 22.98 6.12 1.98
C PHE A 519 22.18 6.38 3.23
N ARG A 520 21.02 5.73 3.29
CA ARG A 520 20.17 5.71 4.49
C ARG A 520 20.75 4.72 5.48
N LYS A 521 21.03 5.17 6.69
CA LYS A 521 21.46 4.28 7.77
C LYS A 521 20.28 3.39 8.21
N PRO A 522 20.51 2.10 8.53
CA PRO A 522 21.81 1.42 8.53
C PRO A 522 22.27 1.03 7.11
N VAL A 523 23.54 1.31 6.81
CA VAL A 523 24.10 1.05 5.48
C VAL A 523 24.86 -0.28 5.50
N VAL A 524 24.58 -1.14 4.52
CA VAL A 524 25.25 -2.44 4.39
C VAL A 524 26.63 -2.27 3.78
N GLU A 525 27.63 -3.02 4.27
CA GLU A 525 29.03 -2.93 3.80
C GLU A 525 29.16 -3.13 2.28
N THR A 526 28.39 -4.07 1.70
CA THR A 526 28.35 -4.33 0.26
C THR A 526 27.87 -3.13 -0.55
N GLN A 527 26.94 -2.33 0.00
CA GLN A 527 26.43 -1.11 -0.64
C GLN A 527 27.50 -0.01 -0.67
N ILE A 528 28.21 0.22 0.45
CA ILE A 528 29.29 1.21 0.52
C ILE A 528 30.45 0.78 -0.40
N ALA A 529 30.84 -0.49 -0.36
CA ALA A 529 31.90 -1.03 -1.20
C ALA A 529 31.60 -0.81 -2.69
N ARG A 530 30.40 -1.19 -3.13
CA ARG A 530 29.97 -1.00 -4.52
C ARG A 530 29.91 0.47 -4.92
N ALA A 531 29.34 1.32 -4.08
CA ALA A 531 29.21 2.75 -4.36
C ALA A 531 30.56 3.45 -4.50
N ILE A 532 31.55 3.06 -3.69
CA ILE A 532 32.92 3.56 -3.83
C ILE A 532 33.50 3.15 -5.18
N LEU A 533 33.29 1.90 -5.62
CA LEU A 533 33.75 1.48 -6.95
C LEU A 533 33.06 2.23 -8.08
N GLU A 534 31.75 2.49 -7.98
CA GLU A 534 31.00 3.27 -8.97
C GLU A 534 31.50 4.73 -9.01
N LEU A 535 31.69 5.37 -7.86
CA LEU A 535 32.18 6.74 -7.75
C LEU A 535 33.64 6.92 -8.16
N LEU A 536 34.47 5.89 -7.96
CA LEU A 536 35.85 5.86 -8.46
C LEU A 536 35.93 5.46 -9.94
N GLY A 537 34.79 5.20 -10.61
CA GLY A 537 34.74 4.80 -12.02
C GLY A 537 35.24 3.38 -12.31
N ARG A 538 35.28 2.51 -11.29
CA ARG A 538 35.79 1.13 -11.35
C ARG A 538 34.70 0.06 -11.51
N LEU A 539 33.44 0.41 -11.23
CA LEU A 539 32.26 -0.37 -11.60
C LEU A 539 31.30 0.50 -12.41
N PRO A 540 30.56 -0.07 -13.39
CA PRO A 540 29.46 0.65 -14.04
C PRO A 540 28.36 0.94 -13.00
N ALA A 541 27.83 2.16 -12.99
CA ALA A 541 26.71 2.52 -12.13
C ALA A 541 25.51 1.62 -12.45
N SER A 542 25.08 0.80 -11.47
CA SER A 542 23.90 -0.03 -11.66
C SER A 542 22.66 0.86 -11.65
N ILE A 543 21.85 0.78 -12.71
CA ILE A 543 20.48 1.33 -12.72
C ILE A 543 19.66 0.50 -11.72
N ALA A 544 19.76 0.84 -10.43
CA ALA A 544 18.96 0.24 -9.39
C ALA A 544 17.64 1.01 -9.30
N SER A 545 16.58 0.34 -9.77
CA SER A 545 15.16 0.64 -9.55
C SER A 545 14.50 1.71 -10.44
N ALA A 546 13.30 1.36 -10.93
CA ALA A 546 12.30 2.28 -11.45
C ALA A 546 11.98 3.44 -10.48
N ASP A 547 12.31 3.31 -9.19
CA ASP A 547 12.19 4.36 -8.19
C ASP A 547 13.27 5.45 -8.32
N ALA A 548 14.45 5.15 -8.87
CA ALA A 548 15.47 6.14 -9.19
C ALA A 548 15.04 7.04 -10.38
N LEU A 549 14.32 6.46 -11.35
CA LEU A 549 13.66 7.21 -12.44
C LEU A 549 12.45 8.01 -11.94
N ARG A 550 11.73 7.55 -10.91
CA ARG A 550 10.62 8.28 -10.26
C ARG A 550 11.08 9.41 -9.35
N ALA A 551 12.27 9.32 -8.74
CA ALA A 551 12.87 10.42 -7.98
C ALA A 551 13.19 11.68 -8.83
N SER A 552 13.01 11.57 -10.15
CA SER A 552 13.40 12.55 -11.16
C SER A 552 12.34 13.64 -11.45
N ASP A 553 11.24 13.72 -10.69
CA ASP A 553 10.23 14.79 -10.86
C ASP A 553 10.75 16.18 -10.47
N ARG A 554 11.73 16.29 -9.56
CA ARG A 554 12.29 17.59 -9.13
C ARG A 554 13.32 18.19 -10.10
N LEU A 555 13.92 17.38 -10.98
CA LEU A 555 14.85 17.87 -12.01
C LEU A 555 14.10 18.68 -13.06
N ARG A 556 12.92 18.19 -13.44
CA ARG A 556 11.99 18.83 -14.37
C ARG A 556 11.66 20.28 -13.98
N ASP A 557 11.41 20.50 -12.69
CA ASP A 557 11.06 21.83 -12.13
C ASP A 557 12.23 22.83 -12.19
N ARG A 558 13.48 22.34 -12.22
CA ARG A 558 14.68 23.18 -12.31
C ARG A 558 15.01 23.60 -13.74
N ILE A 559 14.58 22.84 -14.75
CA ILE A 559 14.82 23.15 -16.15
C ILE A 559 13.86 24.28 -16.55
N ARG A 560 14.36 25.52 -16.58
CA ARG A 560 13.56 26.71 -16.93
C ARG A 560 13.23 26.76 -18.41
N ASN A 561 14.18 26.37 -19.26
CA ASN A 561 14.01 26.33 -20.70
C ASN A 561 12.92 25.31 -21.11
N PRO A 562 11.81 25.74 -21.73
CA PRO A 562 10.71 24.85 -22.11
C PRO A 562 11.13 23.76 -23.09
N ARG A 563 12.08 24.04 -23.98
CA ARG A 563 12.58 23.08 -24.97
C ARG A 563 13.40 21.98 -24.31
N MET A 564 14.34 22.33 -23.43
CA MET A 564 15.10 21.33 -22.65
C MET A 564 14.20 20.48 -21.76
N ARG A 565 13.17 21.09 -21.16
CA ARG A 565 12.22 20.37 -20.31
C ARG A 565 11.44 19.33 -21.12
N ALA A 566 11.02 19.67 -22.34
CA ALA A 566 10.35 18.73 -23.23
C ALA A 566 11.25 17.55 -23.61
N VAL A 567 12.52 17.80 -23.95
CA VAL A 567 13.48 16.73 -24.25
C VAL A 567 13.72 15.82 -23.05
N TYR A 568 13.85 16.40 -21.86
CA TYR A 568 13.97 15.65 -20.61
C TYR A 568 12.74 14.76 -20.34
N ASP A 569 11.53 15.31 -20.46
CA ASP A 569 10.28 14.58 -20.26
C ASP A 569 10.19 13.38 -21.23
N GLN A 570 10.51 13.59 -22.51
CA GLN A 570 10.49 12.53 -23.52
C GLN A 570 11.57 11.47 -23.28
N TRP A 571 12.80 11.86 -22.89
CA TRP A 571 13.85 10.92 -22.53
C TRP A 571 13.46 10.05 -21.34
N ARG A 572 12.87 10.66 -20.30
CA ARG A 572 12.41 9.96 -19.10
C ARG A 572 11.32 8.95 -19.44
N ASP A 573 10.32 9.37 -20.22
CA ASP A 573 9.20 8.52 -20.60
C ASP A 573 9.67 7.36 -21.50
N LEU A 574 10.63 7.60 -22.39
CA LEU A 574 11.26 6.58 -23.20
C LEU A 574 12.03 5.56 -22.34
N ALA A 575 12.89 6.03 -21.42
CA ALA A 575 13.63 5.16 -20.50
C ALA A 575 12.69 4.32 -19.63
N ALA A 576 11.59 4.92 -19.13
CA ALA A 576 10.57 4.23 -18.36
C ALA A 576 9.84 3.15 -19.18
N SER A 577 9.52 3.45 -20.45
CA SER A 577 8.87 2.49 -21.35
C SER A 577 9.77 1.30 -21.73
N LEU A 578 11.07 1.55 -21.89
CA LEU A 578 12.06 0.53 -22.25
C LEU A 578 12.50 -0.32 -21.06
N GLY A 579 12.35 0.20 -19.83
CA GLY A 579 12.89 -0.43 -18.62
C GLY A 579 14.43 -0.47 -18.57
N ARG A 580 15.10 0.32 -19.43
CA ARG A 580 16.56 0.45 -19.57
C ARG A 580 16.93 1.86 -20.06
N LEU A 581 18.21 2.21 -20.06
CA LEU A 581 18.66 3.46 -20.68
C LEU A 581 18.44 3.40 -22.22
N PRO A 582 18.00 4.51 -22.85
CA PRO A 582 17.90 4.60 -24.31
C PRO A 582 19.27 4.50 -24.97
N SER A 583 19.34 3.89 -26.15
CA SER A 583 20.54 3.93 -26.99
C SER A 583 20.66 5.27 -27.73
N PRO A 584 21.84 5.61 -28.28
CA PRO A 584 21.99 6.81 -29.12
C PRO A 584 20.99 6.87 -30.28
N ALA A 585 20.65 5.72 -30.88
CA ALA A 585 19.65 5.64 -31.94
C ALA A 585 18.22 5.89 -31.39
N ASP A 586 17.89 5.35 -30.22
CA ASP A 586 16.60 5.57 -29.56
C ASP A 586 16.41 7.06 -29.19
N ALA A 587 17.50 7.76 -28.89
CA ALA A 587 17.50 9.17 -28.47
C ALA A 587 17.62 10.19 -29.61
N GLU A 588 17.92 9.76 -30.84
CA GLU A 588 18.05 10.66 -32.00
C GLU A 588 16.76 11.48 -32.26
N PRO A 589 15.54 10.92 -32.17
CA PRO A 589 14.31 11.69 -32.34
C PRO A 589 14.09 12.75 -31.25
N LEU A 590 14.56 12.48 -30.01
CA LEU A 590 14.38 13.36 -28.85
C LEU A 590 15.11 14.70 -29.00
N THR A 591 16.23 14.68 -29.70
CA THR A 591 17.15 15.82 -29.83
C THR A 591 17.08 16.47 -31.21
N HIS A 592 16.19 15.98 -32.09
CA HIS A 592 16.11 16.41 -33.49
C HIS A 592 15.89 17.92 -33.65
N ASP A 593 14.95 18.49 -32.90
CA ASP A 593 14.59 19.91 -32.94
C ASP A 593 15.65 20.83 -32.28
N LEU A 594 16.62 20.25 -31.56
CA LEU A 594 17.72 20.93 -30.88
C LEU A 594 19.08 20.47 -31.43
N LYS A 595 19.14 19.92 -32.65
CA LYS A 595 20.38 19.37 -33.23
C LYS A 595 21.53 20.38 -33.22
N ASP A 596 21.26 21.67 -33.39
CA ASP A 596 22.28 22.73 -33.36
C ASP A 596 22.81 23.01 -31.95
N ASP A 597 22.02 22.76 -30.92
CA ASP A 597 22.30 22.98 -29.49
C ASP A 597 22.74 21.70 -28.76
N THR A 598 22.85 20.58 -29.48
CA THR A 598 23.12 19.25 -28.89
C THR A 598 24.54 18.79 -29.19
N CYS A 599 25.18 18.13 -28.23
CA CYS A 599 26.39 17.34 -28.45
C CYS A 599 26.18 15.90 -27.99
N LEU A 600 26.86 14.97 -28.65
CA LEU A 600 26.91 13.57 -28.27
C LEU A 600 28.35 13.22 -27.94
N LEU A 601 28.57 12.67 -26.76
CA LEU A 601 29.87 12.21 -26.31
C LEU A 601 29.84 10.69 -26.14
N LYS A 602 30.91 10.03 -26.57
CA LYS A 602 31.18 8.61 -26.33
C LYS A 602 32.20 8.47 -25.21
N ILE A 603 31.97 7.51 -24.31
CA ILE A 603 32.87 7.24 -23.21
C ILE A 603 33.97 6.29 -23.68
N VAL A 604 35.23 6.66 -23.42
CA VAL A 604 36.39 5.80 -23.69
C VAL A 604 36.75 5.03 -22.42
N HIS A 605 36.38 3.76 -22.38
CA HIS A 605 36.63 2.88 -21.23
C HIS A 605 38.09 2.39 -21.18
N GLY A 606 38.57 2.03 -19.98
CA GLY A 606 39.91 1.44 -19.77
C GLY A 606 41.03 2.42 -19.41
N GLN A 607 40.70 3.70 -19.16
CA GLN A 607 41.62 4.72 -18.66
C GLN A 607 41.45 4.93 -17.14
N PRO A 608 42.50 5.33 -16.39
CA PRO A 608 42.43 5.57 -14.94
C PRO A 608 41.57 6.79 -14.55
N SER A 609 41.16 7.60 -15.52
CA SER A 609 40.17 8.66 -15.38
C SER A 609 39.27 8.65 -16.61
N PRO A 610 37.96 8.97 -16.46
CA PRO A 610 37.03 8.89 -17.58
C PRO A 610 37.39 9.93 -18.65
N VAL A 611 37.58 9.43 -19.87
CA VAL A 611 37.85 10.23 -21.07
C VAL A 611 36.60 10.19 -21.95
N PHE A 612 36.21 11.35 -22.47
CA PHE A 612 35.04 11.51 -23.33
C PHE A 612 35.48 11.93 -24.72
N GLN A 613 34.94 11.29 -25.75
CA GLN A 613 35.16 11.66 -27.14
C GLN A 613 33.89 12.32 -27.70
N PHE A 614 34.00 13.51 -28.27
CA PHE A 614 32.88 14.09 -29.01
C PHE A 614 32.60 13.28 -30.28
N VAL A 615 31.42 12.67 -30.36
CA VAL A 615 30.93 12.01 -31.58
C VAL A 615 30.29 13.04 -32.50
N PHE A 616 29.56 13.98 -31.91
CA PHE A 616 28.84 15.03 -32.61
C PHE A 616 28.76 16.29 -31.75
N ALA A 617 28.80 17.45 -32.39
CA ALA A 617 28.54 18.75 -31.79
C ALA A 617 27.74 19.60 -32.79
N GLY A 618 26.61 20.13 -32.34
CA GLY A 618 25.73 20.98 -33.13
C GLY A 618 26.35 22.31 -33.54
N ALA A 619 25.78 22.93 -34.57
CA ALA A 619 26.32 24.14 -35.19
C ALA A 619 26.38 25.34 -34.23
N ALA A 620 25.48 25.44 -33.24
CA ALA A 620 25.52 26.52 -32.25
C ALA A 620 26.74 26.39 -31.33
N LEU A 621 27.05 25.16 -30.88
CA LEU A 621 28.21 24.88 -30.04
C LEU A 621 29.53 25.11 -30.79
N VAL A 622 29.62 24.62 -32.03
CA VAL A 622 30.78 24.79 -32.92
C VAL A 622 30.99 26.27 -33.27
N GLY A 623 29.92 26.98 -33.64
CA GLY A 623 29.96 28.40 -33.99
C GLY A 623 30.40 29.28 -32.83
N ARG A 624 29.97 28.96 -31.59
CA ARG A 624 30.32 29.74 -30.39
C ARG A 624 31.74 29.49 -29.90
N LEU A 625 32.23 28.25 -30.05
CA LEU A 625 33.62 27.89 -29.69
C LEU A 625 34.63 28.18 -30.80
N GLY A 626 34.15 28.52 -32.01
CA GLY A 626 34.99 28.91 -33.15
C GLY A 626 35.87 27.79 -33.71
N ARG A 627 35.58 26.52 -33.38
CA ARG A 627 36.34 25.35 -33.82
C ARG A 627 35.49 24.08 -33.82
N GLU A 628 35.84 23.13 -34.68
CA GLU A 628 35.18 21.83 -34.76
C GLU A 628 35.56 20.95 -33.55
N LEU A 629 34.57 20.29 -32.95
CA LEU A 629 34.76 19.46 -31.75
C LEU A 629 34.67 17.96 -32.03
N ALA A 630 34.15 17.56 -33.20
CA ALA A 630 33.97 16.14 -33.53
C ALA A 630 35.33 15.41 -33.52
N GLY A 631 35.41 14.33 -32.76
CA GLY A 631 36.62 13.53 -32.56
C GLY A 631 37.53 14.02 -31.43
N GLU A 632 37.31 15.20 -30.84
CA GLU A 632 38.12 15.74 -29.74
C GLU A 632 37.94 14.89 -28.47
N LEU A 633 39.05 14.58 -27.79
CA LEU A 633 39.09 13.89 -26.51
C LEU A 633 39.13 14.89 -25.37
N VAL A 634 38.30 14.67 -24.36
CA VAL A 634 38.22 15.51 -23.17
C VAL A 634 38.43 14.66 -21.93
N SER A 635 39.41 15.06 -21.12
CA SER A 635 39.66 14.50 -19.79
C SER A 635 39.33 15.53 -18.71
N ALA A 636 38.95 15.06 -17.52
CA ALA A 636 38.75 15.92 -16.34
C ALA A 636 40.05 16.60 -15.83
N SER A 637 41.21 16.20 -16.35
CA SER A 637 42.52 16.74 -15.98
C SER A 637 42.96 17.97 -16.79
N ASP A 638 42.28 18.31 -17.88
CA ASP A 638 42.64 19.47 -18.70
C ASP A 638 42.23 20.78 -18.04
N GLN A 639 42.90 21.91 -18.33
CA GLN A 639 42.58 23.23 -17.75
C GLN A 639 41.84 24.17 -18.72
N ASN A 640 41.42 23.67 -19.89
CA ASN A 640 40.72 24.47 -20.89
C ASN A 640 39.24 24.69 -20.50
N VAL A 641 38.56 25.67 -21.11
CA VAL A 641 37.13 25.98 -20.90
C VAL A 641 36.23 24.73 -21.01
N ILE A 642 36.63 23.78 -21.86
CA ILE A 642 35.97 22.48 -22.07
C ILE A 642 36.16 21.52 -20.87
N ALA A 643 37.18 21.68 -20.05
CA ALA A 643 37.41 20.82 -18.88
C ALA A 643 36.44 21.08 -17.73
N SER A 644 35.87 22.29 -17.63
CA SER A 644 34.68 22.53 -16.79
C SER A 644 33.48 21.67 -17.23
N LEU A 645 33.47 21.16 -18.47
CA LEU A 645 32.43 20.28 -18.96
C LEU A 645 32.63 18.82 -18.49
N ALA A 646 33.87 18.39 -18.28
CA ALA A 646 34.22 17.02 -17.90
C ALA A 646 33.62 16.60 -16.56
N GLY A 647 33.62 17.48 -15.54
CA GLY A 647 33.04 17.18 -14.24
C GLY A 647 31.52 16.97 -14.27
N ALA A 648 30.82 17.59 -15.21
CA ALA A 648 29.38 17.37 -15.38
C ALA A 648 29.06 16.12 -16.20
N TYR A 649 29.89 15.82 -17.21
CA TYR A 649 29.79 14.55 -17.93
C TYR A 649 30.12 13.36 -17.03
N GLN A 650 31.07 13.50 -16.11
CA GLN A 650 31.35 12.52 -15.06
C GLN A 650 30.12 12.22 -14.20
N ARG A 651 29.29 13.22 -13.87
CA ARG A 651 28.05 12.99 -13.11
C ARG A 651 27.02 12.20 -13.91
N GLY A 652 26.99 12.37 -15.23
CA GLY A 652 26.15 11.56 -16.13
C GLY A 652 26.52 10.07 -16.15
N LEU A 653 27.74 9.70 -15.71
CA LEU A 653 28.16 8.29 -15.58
C LEU A 653 27.38 7.52 -14.50
N SER A 654 26.69 8.22 -13.60
CA SER A 654 25.80 7.62 -12.59
C SER A 654 24.53 7.00 -13.18
N GLY A 655 24.25 7.21 -14.47
CA GLY A 655 23.02 6.74 -15.12
C GLY A 655 21.80 7.63 -14.85
N LEU A 656 21.96 8.72 -14.09
CA LEU A 656 20.92 9.72 -13.86
C LEU A 656 21.12 10.96 -14.74
N ALA A 657 20.01 11.53 -15.21
CA ALA A 657 20.03 12.81 -15.92
C ALA A 657 20.49 13.95 -14.98
N HIS A 658 21.21 14.92 -15.55
CA HIS A 658 21.79 16.02 -14.78
C HIS A 658 21.49 17.37 -15.45
N PHE A 659 21.15 18.39 -14.66
CA PHE A 659 20.99 19.76 -15.14
C PHE A 659 21.83 20.71 -14.30
N ASP A 660 22.66 21.50 -14.96
CA ASP A 660 23.45 22.57 -14.37
C ASP A 660 23.36 23.87 -15.18
N TYR A 661 23.70 24.97 -14.51
CA TYR A 661 23.96 26.24 -15.16
C TYR A 661 25.28 26.80 -14.64
N ALA A 662 26.07 27.38 -15.54
CA ALA A 662 27.36 27.97 -15.23
C ALA A 662 27.49 29.32 -15.94
N ARG A 663 28.25 30.24 -15.35
CA ARG A 663 28.56 31.52 -15.96
C ARG A 663 29.99 31.47 -16.46
N PHE A 664 30.20 31.76 -17.74
CA PHE A 664 31.52 31.76 -18.36
C PHE A 664 31.86 33.13 -18.93
N PRO A 665 33.07 33.65 -18.66
CA PRO A 665 33.59 34.77 -19.42
C PRO A 665 33.97 34.29 -20.82
N LEU A 666 33.37 34.90 -21.84
CA LEU A 666 33.71 34.68 -23.25
C LEU A 666 34.36 35.96 -23.79
N GLY A 667 35.70 36.02 -23.74
CA GLY A 667 36.46 37.23 -24.05
C GLY A 667 36.42 38.26 -22.92
N ASP A 668 36.88 39.50 -23.21
CA ASP A 668 37.24 40.48 -22.19
C ASP A 668 36.07 41.20 -21.49
N ASP A 669 34.80 41.00 -21.89
CA ASP A 669 33.67 41.71 -21.24
C ASP A 669 32.28 41.03 -21.36
N ILE A 670 32.18 39.81 -21.89
CA ILE A 670 30.89 39.13 -22.07
C ILE A 670 30.80 37.93 -21.12
N MET A 671 29.85 38.00 -20.17
CA MET A 671 29.49 36.86 -19.33
C MET A 671 28.31 36.12 -19.97
N VAL A 672 28.53 34.87 -20.33
CA VAL A 672 27.49 34.01 -20.92
C VAL A 672 26.95 33.09 -19.84
N LEU A 673 25.62 33.05 -19.71
CA LEU A 673 24.94 32.01 -18.95
C LEU A 673 24.81 30.78 -19.84
N PHE A 674 25.42 29.69 -19.39
CA PHE A 674 25.36 28.39 -20.00
C PHE A 674 24.38 27.54 -19.20
N GLU A 675 23.29 27.09 -19.81
CA GLU A 675 22.42 26.05 -19.25
C GLU A 675 22.73 24.73 -19.96
N ARG A 676 22.79 23.63 -19.22
CA ARG A 676 23.04 22.33 -19.79
C ARG A 676 22.24 21.23 -19.12
N LEU A 677 21.64 20.41 -19.97
CA LEU A 677 21.02 19.14 -19.64
C LEU A 677 21.90 18.00 -20.18
N VAL A 678 22.29 17.07 -19.31
CA VAL A 678 23.05 15.86 -19.67
C VAL A 678 22.15 14.65 -19.49
N LEU A 679 21.98 13.88 -20.57
CA LEU A 679 21.15 12.69 -20.64
C LEU A 679 22.05 11.45 -20.87
N PRO A 680 22.07 10.49 -19.94
CA PRO A 680 22.84 9.27 -20.13
C PRO A 680 22.18 8.33 -21.14
N LEU A 681 23.02 7.67 -21.95
CA LEU A 681 22.62 6.77 -23.03
C LEU A 681 23.48 5.49 -23.01
N SER A 682 22.91 4.39 -23.49
CA SER A 682 23.49 3.07 -23.39
C SER A 682 23.29 2.23 -24.66
N ASP A 683 24.38 1.77 -25.28
CA ASP A 683 24.34 0.85 -26.42
C ASP A 683 23.83 -0.54 -26.02
N ASP A 684 24.14 -1.01 -24.81
CA ASP A 684 23.77 -2.34 -24.29
C ASP A 684 22.57 -2.32 -23.33
N GLY A 685 22.04 -1.14 -23.01
CA GLY A 685 20.94 -0.93 -22.07
C GLY A 685 21.34 -0.96 -20.59
N GLU A 686 22.55 -1.43 -20.27
CA GLU A 686 23.01 -1.66 -18.89
C GLU A 686 24.11 -0.66 -18.48
N ARG A 687 24.96 -0.23 -19.42
CA ARG A 687 26.13 0.62 -19.17
C ARG A 687 25.99 1.95 -19.89
N VAL A 688 26.24 3.05 -19.18
CA VAL A 688 26.36 4.36 -19.84
C VAL A 688 27.56 4.31 -20.78
N SER A 689 27.28 4.40 -22.07
CA SER A 689 28.26 4.35 -23.17
C SER A 689 28.39 5.71 -23.84
N HIS A 690 27.31 6.50 -23.79
CA HIS A 690 27.20 7.79 -24.42
C HIS A 690 26.49 8.78 -23.48
N LEU A 691 26.75 10.06 -23.70
CA LEU A 691 26.08 11.17 -23.03
C LEU A 691 25.58 12.14 -24.10
N ALA A 692 24.29 12.46 -24.09
CA ALA A 692 23.75 13.55 -24.88
C ALA A 692 23.70 14.82 -24.01
N GLY A 693 24.39 15.87 -24.44
CA GLY A 693 24.34 17.19 -23.81
C GLY A 693 23.49 18.13 -24.65
N VAL A 694 22.42 18.68 -24.08
CA VAL A 694 21.67 19.80 -24.68
C VAL A 694 22.14 21.08 -24.00
N ILE A 695 22.63 22.03 -24.77
CA ILE A 695 23.34 23.23 -24.28
C ILE A 695 22.70 24.47 -24.89
N THR A 696 22.30 25.43 -24.06
CA THR A 696 21.86 26.75 -24.54
C THR A 696 22.71 27.87 -23.95
N PHE A 697 22.91 28.91 -24.76
CA PHE A 697 23.69 30.09 -24.42
C PHE A 697 22.79 31.31 -24.34
N ASP A 698 22.70 31.93 -23.16
CA ASP A 698 22.08 33.23 -22.99
C ASP A 698 23.16 34.27 -22.72
N GLU A 699 23.22 35.33 -23.53
CA GLU A 699 24.11 36.46 -23.29
C GLU A 699 23.55 37.32 -22.15
N ILE A 700 24.25 37.34 -21.01
CA ILE A 700 23.94 38.30 -19.95
C ILE A 700 24.66 39.60 -20.33
N HIS A 701 23.94 40.53 -20.93
CA HIS A 701 24.39 41.92 -20.94
C HIS A 701 24.39 42.43 -19.50
N ASN A 702 25.47 43.09 -19.10
CA ASN A 702 25.69 43.58 -17.75
C ASN A 702 24.78 44.81 -17.50
N ASP A 703 23.47 44.62 -17.46
CA ASP A 703 22.50 45.66 -17.15
C ASP A 703 22.40 45.78 -15.63
N SER A 704 23.10 46.79 -15.11
CA SER A 704 23.08 47.27 -13.74
C SER A 704 21.73 47.83 -13.26
N GLU A 705 20.60 47.53 -13.91
CA GLU A 705 19.29 48.14 -13.60
C GLU A 705 18.17 47.19 -13.15
N ARG A 706 18.36 45.87 -13.08
CA ARG A 706 17.28 44.91 -12.71
C ARG A 706 17.20 44.50 -11.23
N ASN A 707 17.68 45.34 -10.32
CA ASN A 707 17.56 45.16 -8.86
C ASN A 707 16.55 46.13 -8.22
N ALA A 708 15.47 46.44 -8.92
CA ALA A 708 14.32 47.18 -8.38
C ALA A 708 13.00 46.68 -9.01
N GLN A 709 12.54 45.48 -8.62
CA GLN A 709 11.12 45.11 -8.57
C GLN A 709 10.91 43.82 -7.80
#